data_AF-A0A961HCU1-F1
#
_entry.id   AF-A0A961HCU1-F1
#
_cell.length_a   1.000
_cell.length_b   1.000
_cell.length_c   1.000
_cell.angle_alpha   90.00
_cell.angle_beta   90.00
_cell.angle_gamma   90.00
#
_symmetry.space_group_name_H-M   'P 1'
#
loop_
_entity.id
_entity.type
_entity.pdbx_description
1 polymer ?
#
loop_
_entity_poly.entity_id
_entity_poly.type
_entity_poly.pdbx_seq_one_letter_code
_entity_poly.pdbx_strand_id
1 'polypeptide(L)'
;MSHSARKRGGSRRIQPYAWLGAGAVTVGMGVALVGGTAVAFADTGADSAGATTTSESAGAAGATSAKSDAAGPRRKVLRPSRAAAAGADSSVGSPASAAQGRKGRVSAAPELPDTALDVGDVEVPGDVEVPGDVGDVEAPGDVEAGVSAPLPAAAVAVEPGAPAAEEATAAVAATPKRAVRASRGAAVAVPAQTAPDGAAVAADPAVVEVAAPASDPAPAAAVPGPAADPAPVMTSWLPGAGGNPGTQIVPGSHVQLALQEIADAQGILTQQTWGSGNILAGVVAIVPQVFLAGASLSLTAWGATNPGVQDFLAGTAGIPLIHQVAQITLLSNMLLPSLAEISMGGAALFMPLVGVFGADVSAAEDQVAAARQDGKVYAVVPVRMVATTQPVVGVSVNGGSAATLLVDTGASGLVTTRDKVGSADLGPMTGQGDSCFSGGICYHYETYNTTVDLGGGAVTTAPVNIVTDSDEYPDSVAVFKDFFSWGADGILGVGANTAGPGPAPIPTALMPGELSDGLLLYQNALPFGLGGFMVLGPNPLPTRVSVPGAPDAYVKVSVDGGAQTDAGAIIDSGGVYGTLNTANDPTGTTVGQNLPAGTTIAVYTADGATLLYTYTTGNGAYGTPVIGSGLMNTGNAPFAQNPIYLNYGFDNPYGIGSTDFSIW
;
A
#
# COMPACT_ATOMS: atom_id res chain seq x y z
N MET A 1 -62.80 56.68 -27.67
CA MET A 1 -62.92 57.25 -29.03
C MET A 1 -61.91 56.59 -29.95
N SER A 2 -62.40 55.75 -30.89
CA SER A 2 -61.95 55.55 -32.29
C SER A 2 -60.43 55.57 -32.63
N HIS A 3 -59.82 54.62 -33.35
CA HIS A 3 -60.25 53.94 -34.57
C HIS A 3 -59.51 52.60 -34.80
N SER A 4 -60.18 51.70 -35.53
CA SER A 4 -59.68 50.45 -36.11
C SER A 4 -58.67 50.64 -37.25
N ALA A 5 -57.80 49.64 -37.48
CA ALA A 5 -57.41 49.19 -38.82
C ALA A 5 -56.92 47.73 -38.82
N ARG A 6 -57.55 46.90 -39.68
CA ARG A 6 -57.24 45.51 -40.03
C ARG A 6 -56.27 45.43 -41.21
N LYS A 7 -55.45 44.37 -41.29
CA LYS A 7 -55.19 43.48 -42.47
C LYS A 7 -54.18 42.38 -42.05
N ARG A 8 -54.53 41.08 -42.00
CA ARG A 8 -54.41 40.03 -43.06
C ARG A 8 -53.10 40.14 -43.86
N GLY A 9 -52.27 39.12 -44.06
CA GLY A 9 -52.27 37.67 -43.77
C GLY A 9 -51.10 37.06 -44.56
N GLY A 10 -50.53 35.95 -44.10
CA GLY A 10 -49.41 35.29 -44.80
C GLY A 10 -49.05 33.96 -44.18
N SER A 11 -49.68 32.89 -44.67
CA SER A 11 -49.32 31.50 -44.38
C SER A 11 -47.97 31.17 -45.04
N ARG A 12 -47.03 30.60 -44.29
CA ARG A 12 -45.85 29.90 -44.84
C ARG A 12 -45.87 28.45 -44.41
N ARG A 13 -45.81 27.59 -45.43
CA ARG A 13 -45.72 26.13 -45.36
C ARG A 13 -44.31 25.72 -44.92
N ILE A 14 -44.27 24.65 -44.14
CA ILE A 14 -43.07 23.92 -43.74
C ILE A 14 -42.77 22.87 -44.83
N GLN A 15 -41.53 22.82 -45.31
CA GLN A 15 -40.93 21.63 -45.94
C GLN A 15 -39.52 21.43 -45.35
N PRO A 16 -39.14 20.21 -44.95
CA PRO A 16 -37.81 19.89 -44.45
C PRO A 16 -36.95 19.27 -45.57
N TYR A 17 -35.71 19.74 -45.76
CA TYR A 17 -34.62 18.94 -46.30
C TYR A 17 -33.26 19.46 -45.85
N ALA A 18 -32.42 18.48 -45.46
CA ALA A 18 -30.96 18.51 -45.29
C ALA A 18 -30.44 19.28 -44.06
N TRP A 19 -29.58 18.69 -43.21
CA TRP A 19 -28.23 18.29 -43.60
C TRP A 19 -27.62 17.21 -42.68
N LEU A 20 -26.87 16.30 -43.32
CA LEU A 20 -25.78 15.49 -42.77
C LEU A 20 -24.64 16.39 -42.26
N GLY A 21 -23.98 16.00 -41.18
CA GLY A 21 -22.78 16.65 -40.68
C GLY A 21 -22.18 15.90 -39.49
N ALA A 22 -21.80 14.64 -39.69
CA ALA A 22 -21.02 13.89 -38.72
C ALA A 22 -19.57 14.42 -38.70
N GLY A 23 -19.24 15.21 -37.67
CA GLY A 23 -17.87 15.55 -37.31
C GLY A 23 -17.32 14.50 -36.36
N ALA A 24 -16.41 13.67 -36.84
CA ALA A 24 -15.61 12.77 -36.01
C ALA A 24 -14.59 13.60 -35.20
N VAL A 25 -14.76 13.62 -33.88
CA VAL A 25 -13.72 14.13 -32.97
C VAL A 25 -12.73 12.99 -32.75
N THR A 26 -11.64 13.01 -33.51
CA THR A 26 -10.46 12.18 -33.24
C THR A 26 -9.66 12.88 -32.14
N VAL A 27 -9.76 12.39 -30.91
CA VAL A 27 -8.87 12.80 -29.82
C VAL A 27 -7.52 12.13 -30.07
N GLY A 28 -6.59 12.88 -30.64
CA GLY A 28 -5.19 12.48 -30.75
C GLY A 28 -4.47 12.69 -29.41
N MET A 29 -4.47 11.68 -28.54
CA MET A 29 -3.45 11.56 -27.50
C MET A 29 -2.16 11.02 -28.15
N GLY A 30 -1.31 11.94 -28.61
CA GLY A 30 0.06 11.63 -28.97
C GLY A 30 0.90 11.48 -27.72
N VAL A 31 1.03 10.26 -27.19
CA VAL A 31 2.15 9.91 -26.31
C VAL A 31 3.38 9.78 -27.19
N ALA A 32 4.23 10.80 -27.18
CA ALA A 32 5.58 10.70 -27.71
C ALA A 32 6.40 9.81 -26.77
N LEU A 33 6.39 8.51 -27.01
CA LEU A 33 7.40 7.60 -26.48
C LEU A 33 8.76 8.04 -27.03
N VAL A 34 9.56 8.70 -26.18
CA VAL A 34 10.99 8.85 -26.42
C VAL A 34 11.57 7.45 -26.46
N GLY A 35 11.93 6.99 -27.66
CA GLY A 35 12.49 5.67 -27.90
C GLY A 35 13.80 5.48 -27.15
N GLY A 36 13.76 4.71 -26.06
CA GLY A 36 14.93 4.05 -25.51
C GLY A 36 15.33 2.91 -26.44
N THR A 37 16.54 2.97 -26.97
CA THR A 37 17.14 1.93 -27.80
C THR A 37 17.18 0.60 -27.04
N ALA A 38 16.51 -0.44 -27.56
CA ALA A 38 16.68 -1.81 -27.09
C ALA A 38 18.11 -2.27 -27.38
N VAL A 39 18.85 -2.68 -26.35
CA VAL A 39 20.13 -3.38 -26.50
C VAL A 39 19.80 -4.85 -26.76
N ALA A 40 20.05 -5.32 -27.98
CA ALA A 40 19.91 -6.73 -28.34
C ALA A 40 21.07 -7.53 -27.73
N PHE A 41 20.76 -8.51 -26.88
CA PHE A 41 21.72 -9.54 -26.48
C PHE A 41 21.70 -10.64 -27.56
N ALA A 42 22.83 -10.82 -28.24
CA ALA A 42 23.01 -11.92 -29.18
C ALA A 42 23.46 -13.16 -28.39
N ASP A 43 22.59 -14.16 -28.30
CA ASP A 43 22.91 -15.50 -27.86
C ASP A 43 23.55 -16.26 -29.04
N THR A 44 24.87 -16.46 -28.99
CA THR A 44 25.57 -17.35 -29.92
C THR A 44 25.50 -18.77 -29.37
N GLY A 45 24.58 -19.56 -29.91
CA GLY A 45 24.42 -20.96 -29.54
C GLY A 45 25.67 -21.82 -29.74
N ALA A 46 25.68 -22.95 -29.05
CA ALA A 46 26.44 -24.12 -29.47
C ALA A 46 25.61 -25.38 -29.20
N ASP A 47 25.24 -26.02 -30.29
CA ASP A 47 24.56 -27.30 -30.41
C ASP A 47 25.29 -28.45 -29.70
N SER A 48 24.51 -29.44 -29.26
CA SER A 48 24.88 -30.86 -29.40
C SER A 48 23.62 -31.73 -29.33
N ALA A 49 23.19 -32.17 -30.52
CA ALA A 49 22.22 -33.24 -30.73
C ALA A 49 22.68 -34.57 -30.10
N GLY A 50 21.74 -35.40 -29.66
CA GLY A 50 22.04 -36.77 -29.24
C GLY A 50 20.83 -37.54 -28.73
N ALA A 51 20.26 -38.34 -29.63
CA ALA A 51 19.05 -39.15 -29.49
C ALA A 51 19.13 -40.29 -28.43
N THR A 52 17.97 -40.53 -27.78
CA THR A 52 17.29 -41.81 -27.50
C THR A 52 18.12 -43.08 -27.21
N THR A 53 17.95 -43.70 -26.03
CA THR A 53 17.30 -45.03 -25.81
C THR A 53 17.64 -45.67 -24.44
N THR A 54 16.58 -46.10 -23.76
CA THR A 54 16.40 -47.25 -22.83
C THR A 54 17.62 -48.02 -22.27
N SER A 55 17.65 -48.25 -20.95
CA SER A 55 17.41 -49.59 -20.34
C SER A 55 17.71 -49.62 -18.82
N GLU A 56 16.76 -50.17 -18.07
CA GLU A 56 16.97 -50.72 -16.73
C GLU A 56 17.79 -52.03 -16.82
N SER A 57 18.68 -52.30 -15.86
CA SER A 57 18.67 -53.50 -15.00
C SER A 57 19.98 -53.73 -14.24
N ALA A 58 19.80 -53.86 -12.92
CA ALA A 58 20.39 -54.81 -11.95
C ALA A 58 21.78 -55.46 -12.14
N GLY A 59 22.49 -55.57 -11.00
CA GLY A 59 23.38 -56.69 -10.65
C GLY A 59 24.83 -56.28 -10.38
N ALA A 60 25.24 -56.00 -9.13
CA ALA A 60 25.64 -56.93 -8.07
C ALA A 60 27.11 -57.41 -8.13
N ALA A 61 27.81 -57.23 -6.99
CA ALA A 61 28.74 -58.16 -6.31
C ALA A 61 30.20 -57.69 -6.06
N GLY A 62 30.66 -57.92 -4.80
CA GLY A 62 32.06 -58.16 -4.40
C GLY A 62 32.71 -57.06 -3.55
N ALA A 63 32.55 -56.98 -2.21
CA ALA A 63 33.19 -57.77 -1.13
C ALA A 63 34.71 -57.55 -0.94
N THR A 64 35.13 -56.96 0.20
CA THR A 64 35.80 -57.66 1.34
C THR A 64 36.51 -56.73 2.36
N SER A 65 36.20 -56.95 3.66
CA SER A 65 37.04 -56.89 4.90
C SER A 65 37.78 -55.59 5.31
N ALA A 66 37.83 -55.13 6.59
CA ALA A 66 37.87 -55.86 7.86
C ALA A 66 37.45 -55.03 9.12
N LYS A 67 36.83 -55.74 10.09
CA LYS A 67 36.92 -55.75 11.59
C LYS A 67 37.30 -54.47 12.38
N SER A 68 36.79 -54.20 13.60
CA SER A 68 36.08 -55.02 14.61
C SER A 68 35.57 -54.17 15.80
N ASP A 69 34.37 -54.55 16.31
CA ASP A 69 33.95 -54.81 17.70
C ASP A 69 34.09 -53.72 18.80
N ALA A 70 33.26 -53.58 19.84
CA ALA A 70 31.98 -54.11 20.35
C ALA A 70 31.67 -53.23 21.60
N ALA A 71 30.48 -53.06 22.19
CA ALA A 71 29.51 -54.04 22.66
C ALA A 71 28.19 -53.33 23.07
N GLY A 72 27.05 -54.04 22.93
CA GLY A 72 25.71 -53.59 23.31
C GLY A 72 25.40 -53.73 24.83
N PRO A 73 24.15 -54.07 25.29
CA PRO A 73 23.08 -54.75 24.54
C PRO A 73 21.61 -54.30 24.78
N ARG A 74 20.77 -54.62 23.77
CA ARG A 74 19.42 -55.28 23.78
C ARG A 74 18.23 -54.59 24.49
N ARG A 75 17.09 -54.29 23.84
CA ARG A 75 16.09 -55.07 23.04
C ARG A 75 14.81 -55.27 23.87
N LYS A 76 13.67 -54.68 23.46
CA LYS A 76 12.42 -55.39 23.11
C LYS A 76 11.21 -54.45 22.96
N VAL A 77 10.49 -54.72 21.88
CA VAL A 77 9.11 -54.33 21.54
C VAL A 77 8.12 -55.08 22.44
N LEU A 78 7.00 -54.44 22.83
CA LEU A 78 5.62 -54.98 22.81
C LEU A 78 4.59 -53.98 23.40
N ARG A 79 3.51 -53.73 22.65
CA ARG A 79 2.16 -53.29 23.09
C ARG A 79 1.50 -54.42 23.93
N PRO A 80 0.23 -54.30 24.42
CA PRO A 80 -0.59 -53.21 24.99
C PRO A 80 -1.27 -53.62 26.33
N SER A 81 -1.96 -52.72 27.08
CA SER A 81 -3.25 -53.02 27.77
C SER A 81 -3.76 -51.90 28.71
N ARG A 82 -5.09 -51.87 28.81
CA ARG A 82 -6.05 -51.07 29.59
C ARG A 82 -5.92 -51.16 31.13
N ALA A 83 -6.40 -50.10 31.78
CA ALA A 83 -7.24 -50.03 33.00
C ALA A 83 -6.66 -49.49 34.34
N ALA A 84 -7.25 -48.36 34.74
CA ALA A 84 -7.85 -48.03 36.05
C ALA A 84 -6.99 -47.57 37.27
N ALA A 85 -7.22 -46.28 37.61
CA ALA A 85 -7.76 -45.75 38.88
C ALA A 85 -6.85 -45.04 39.90
N ALA A 86 -7.41 -43.91 40.38
CA ALA A 86 -7.10 -43.04 41.54
C ALA A 86 -5.88 -42.09 41.40
N GLY A 87 -5.96 -40.78 41.60
CA GLY A 87 -7.03 -39.87 42.04
C GLY A 87 -6.39 -38.68 42.77
N ALA A 88 -6.76 -37.44 42.44
CA ALA A 88 -6.85 -36.28 43.36
C ALA A 88 -7.26 -35.01 42.59
N ASP A 89 -8.38 -34.45 43.03
CA ASP A 89 -9.08 -33.24 42.64
C ASP A 89 -8.30 -31.93 42.85
N SER A 90 -8.61 -30.91 42.04
CA SER A 90 -9.34 -29.72 42.52
C SER A 90 -9.73 -28.78 41.35
N SER A 91 -11.01 -28.82 40.97
CA SER A 91 -11.67 -27.84 40.09
C SER A 91 -12.90 -27.24 40.79
N VAL A 92 -13.03 -25.92 40.75
CA VAL A 92 -14.21 -25.11 41.09
C VAL A 92 -14.28 -24.03 40.00
N GLY A 93 -15.37 -23.70 39.31
CA GLY A 93 -16.75 -24.16 39.31
C GLY A 93 -17.55 -23.13 38.48
N SER A 94 -18.25 -23.57 37.43
CA SER A 94 -19.23 -22.76 36.69
C SER A 94 -20.65 -23.15 37.10
N PRO A 95 -21.59 -22.21 37.27
CA PRO A 95 -22.99 -22.54 37.52
C PRO A 95 -23.78 -22.69 36.22
N ALA A 96 -24.72 -23.63 36.30
CA ALA A 96 -25.65 -24.09 35.28
C ALA A 96 -26.89 -23.19 35.15
N SER A 97 -27.56 -23.28 34.00
CA SER A 97 -29.00 -22.98 33.86
C SER A 97 -29.72 -24.16 33.21
N ALA A 98 -30.82 -24.55 33.86
CA ALA A 98 -31.54 -25.80 33.69
C ALA A 98 -32.54 -25.79 32.52
N ALA A 99 -32.75 -26.98 31.96
CA ALA A 99 -33.82 -27.31 31.05
C ALA A 99 -35.06 -27.83 31.80
N GLN A 100 -36.26 -27.44 31.37
CA GLN A 100 -37.48 -28.22 31.53
C GLN A 100 -38.19 -28.35 30.18
N GLY A 101 -38.46 -29.59 29.78
CA GLY A 101 -39.05 -29.92 28.49
C GLY A 101 -40.58 -30.06 28.51
N ARG A 102 -41.18 -30.09 27.31
CA ARG A 102 -42.43 -30.81 27.05
C ARG A 102 -42.59 -31.13 25.56
N LYS A 103 -43.15 -32.32 25.31
CA LYS A 103 -43.44 -32.98 24.03
C LYS A 103 -44.57 -32.29 23.24
N GLY A 104 -44.56 -32.39 21.90
CA GLY A 104 -45.77 -32.19 21.09
C GLY A 104 -45.61 -32.05 19.56
N ARG A 105 -45.64 -33.18 18.86
CA ARG A 105 -46.20 -33.49 17.51
C ARG A 105 -46.74 -32.38 16.55
N VAL A 106 -46.39 -32.57 15.26
CA VAL A 106 -47.17 -32.44 13.97
C VAL A 106 -47.39 -31.05 13.32
N SER A 107 -46.95 -30.99 12.05
CA SER A 107 -47.39 -30.25 10.84
C SER A 107 -47.97 -28.84 10.92
N ALA A 108 -47.43 -27.92 10.11
CA ALA A 108 -48.06 -27.38 8.89
C ALA A 108 -47.27 -26.16 8.37
N ALA A 109 -47.18 -26.03 7.05
CA ALA A 109 -46.76 -24.82 6.35
C ALA A 109 -47.82 -23.70 6.50
N PRO A 110 -47.41 -22.44 6.29
CA PRO A 110 -48.23 -21.49 5.54
C PRO A 110 -47.37 -20.79 4.47
N GLU A 111 -47.74 -20.87 3.19
CA GLU A 111 -48.68 -19.99 2.48
C GLU A 111 -48.20 -18.54 2.32
N LEU A 112 -47.91 -18.21 1.06
CA LEU A 112 -47.73 -16.89 0.47
C LEU A 112 -49.01 -16.05 0.61
N PRO A 113 -48.91 -14.72 0.68
CA PRO A 113 -49.98 -13.87 0.20
C PRO A 113 -49.65 -13.27 -1.18
N ASP A 114 -50.48 -13.64 -2.17
CA ASP A 114 -50.81 -12.81 -3.32
C ASP A 114 -51.60 -11.59 -2.85
N THR A 115 -51.15 -10.38 -3.19
CA THR A 115 -52.05 -9.24 -3.37
C THR A 115 -51.57 -8.40 -4.54
N ALA A 116 -52.40 -8.39 -5.58
CA ALA A 116 -52.32 -7.48 -6.72
C ALA A 116 -53.12 -6.19 -6.46
N LEU A 117 -52.67 -5.13 -7.13
CA LEU A 117 -53.36 -3.87 -7.51
C LEU A 117 -53.61 -2.82 -6.41
N ASP A 118 -52.91 -1.70 -6.53
CA ASP A 118 -53.59 -0.43 -6.81
C ASP A 118 -52.67 0.56 -7.55
N VAL A 119 -53.20 1.19 -8.60
CA VAL A 119 -52.54 2.22 -9.41
C VAL A 119 -53.25 3.52 -9.06
N GLY A 120 -52.57 4.39 -8.32
CA GLY A 120 -53.11 5.68 -7.89
C GLY A 120 -52.07 6.77 -8.03
N ASP A 121 -52.48 7.84 -8.69
CA ASP A 121 -51.73 9.02 -9.09
C ASP A 121 -50.89 9.66 -7.97
N VAL A 122 -49.66 10.08 -8.31
CA VAL A 122 -48.87 11.00 -7.49
C VAL A 122 -48.54 12.23 -8.31
N GLU A 123 -49.09 13.35 -7.85
CA GLU A 123 -48.91 14.71 -8.34
C GLU A 123 -47.44 15.16 -8.26
N VAL A 124 -47.02 15.87 -9.31
CA VAL A 124 -45.76 16.62 -9.37
C VAL A 124 -45.97 17.99 -8.71
N PRO A 125 -45.12 18.40 -7.75
CA PRO A 125 -45.02 19.80 -7.40
C PRO A 125 -43.69 20.42 -7.86
N GLY A 126 -43.83 21.54 -8.56
CA GLY A 126 -43.16 22.78 -8.13
C GLY A 126 -41.83 23.13 -8.78
N ASP A 127 -41.94 24.04 -9.73
CA ASP A 127 -40.98 25.05 -10.17
C ASP A 127 -39.84 25.40 -9.19
N VAL A 128 -38.60 25.37 -9.70
CA VAL A 128 -37.46 26.07 -9.10
C VAL A 128 -36.89 27.04 -10.13
N GLU A 129 -36.93 28.32 -9.76
CA GLU A 129 -36.42 29.47 -10.49
C GLU A 129 -34.90 29.41 -10.70
N VAL A 130 -34.46 29.78 -11.90
CA VAL A 130 -33.06 30.01 -12.26
C VAL A 130 -32.75 31.49 -12.09
N PRO A 131 -31.78 31.90 -11.25
CA PRO A 131 -31.21 33.23 -11.33
C PRO A 131 -30.04 33.23 -12.34
N GLY A 132 -30.21 34.01 -13.40
CA GLY A 132 -29.11 34.40 -14.27
C GLY A 132 -28.39 35.62 -13.71
N ASP A 133 -27.06 35.58 -13.72
CA ASP A 133 -26.19 36.72 -14.02
C ASP A 133 -24.76 36.19 -14.21
N VAL A 134 -24.21 36.32 -15.41
CA VAL A 134 -22.77 36.11 -15.66
C VAL A 134 -22.33 37.21 -16.59
N GLY A 135 -21.56 38.14 -16.00
CA GLY A 135 -21.02 39.32 -16.65
C GLY A 135 -19.98 39.02 -17.72
N ASP A 136 -19.86 40.00 -18.59
CA ASP A 136 -18.94 40.10 -19.72
C ASP A 136 -17.47 39.84 -19.34
N VAL A 137 -16.79 39.03 -20.15
CA VAL A 137 -15.33 38.95 -20.17
C VAL A 137 -14.84 39.15 -21.61
N GLU A 138 -13.97 40.14 -21.74
CA GLU A 138 -13.28 40.58 -22.97
C GLU A 138 -12.53 39.45 -23.69
N ALA A 139 -12.57 39.51 -25.01
CA ALA A 139 -11.72 38.75 -25.92
C ALA A 139 -10.31 39.35 -26.03
N PRO A 140 -9.27 38.52 -26.24
CA PRO A 140 -8.08 38.98 -26.95
C PRO A 140 -7.86 38.18 -28.24
N GLY A 141 -7.84 38.94 -29.35
CA GLY A 141 -6.70 39.00 -30.26
C GLY A 141 -6.38 37.80 -31.15
N ASP A 142 -6.73 37.96 -32.42
CA ASP A 142 -6.21 37.20 -33.57
C ASP A 142 -4.67 37.22 -33.62
N VAL A 143 -4.05 36.05 -33.83
CA VAL A 143 -2.68 35.95 -34.35
C VAL A 143 -2.66 34.92 -35.48
N GLU A 144 -2.16 35.40 -36.62
CA GLU A 144 -2.17 34.76 -37.93
C GLU A 144 -1.38 33.45 -38.02
N ALA A 145 -1.90 32.57 -38.89
CA ALA A 145 -1.24 31.38 -39.40
C ALA A 145 -0.13 31.74 -40.41
N GLY A 146 1.04 31.14 -40.26
CA GLY A 146 2.18 31.30 -41.18
C GLY A 146 2.94 30.01 -41.48
N VAL A 147 2.57 29.39 -42.61
CA VAL A 147 3.41 28.71 -43.62
C VAL A 147 4.42 27.61 -43.23
N SER A 148 4.15 26.40 -43.74
CA SER A 148 5.06 25.26 -43.91
C SER A 148 6.24 25.51 -44.87
N ALA A 149 7.42 24.98 -44.53
CA ALA A 149 8.40 24.46 -45.48
C ALA A 149 9.29 23.36 -44.83
N PRO A 150 9.75 22.33 -45.58
CA PRO A 150 10.40 21.13 -45.04
C PRO A 150 11.93 21.21 -45.05
N LEU A 151 12.60 20.42 -44.22
CA LEU A 151 14.05 20.19 -44.29
C LEU A 151 14.40 18.69 -44.32
N PRO A 152 15.52 18.31 -44.99
CA PRO A 152 15.72 16.98 -45.55
C PRO A 152 16.56 16.03 -44.66
N ALA A 153 16.39 14.73 -44.95
CA ALA A 153 17.16 13.62 -44.41
C ALA A 153 18.62 13.60 -44.91
N ALA A 154 19.54 13.18 -44.04
CA ALA A 154 20.88 12.76 -44.43
C ALA A 154 21.22 11.42 -43.74
N ALA A 155 21.47 10.42 -44.56
CA ALA A 155 21.95 9.09 -44.19
C ALA A 155 23.49 9.11 -44.04
N VAL A 156 24.01 8.36 -43.07
CA VAL A 156 25.41 7.91 -43.08
C VAL A 156 25.44 6.46 -42.63
N ALA A 157 25.90 5.60 -43.53
CA ALA A 157 26.21 4.19 -43.31
C ALA A 157 27.71 4.04 -43.01
N VAL A 158 28.08 3.17 -42.06
CA VAL A 158 29.42 2.54 -41.99
C VAL A 158 29.27 1.12 -41.41
N GLU A 159 29.76 0.15 -42.18
CA GLU A 159 29.93 -1.28 -41.82
C GLU A 159 31.24 -1.55 -41.04
N PRO A 160 31.39 -2.73 -40.39
CA PRO A 160 32.42 -3.01 -39.39
C PRO A 160 33.65 -3.78 -39.92
N GLY A 161 34.77 -3.66 -39.20
CA GLY A 161 35.98 -4.46 -39.40
C GLY A 161 36.72 -4.74 -38.08
N ALA A 162 36.90 -6.02 -37.76
CA ALA A 162 37.55 -6.58 -36.56
C ALA A 162 39.10 -6.75 -36.75
N PRO A 163 39.84 -7.56 -35.95
CA PRO A 163 40.33 -7.29 -34.59
C PRO A 163 41.85 -7.57 -34.41
N ALA A 164 42.43 -7.26 -33.23
CA ALA A 164 43.68 -7.83 -32.69
C ALA A 164 43.72 -7.56 -31.16
N ALA A 165 43.76 -8.57 -30.28
CA ALA A 165 44.95 -9.25 -29.72
C ALA A 165 45.88 -8.26 -28.96
N GLU A 166 46.44 -8.49 -27.76
CA GLU A 166 46.68 -9.63 -26.87
C GLU A 166 47.31 -9.03 -25.58
N GLU A 167 47.23 -9.74 -24.43
CA GLU A 167 48.12 -9.67 -23.23
C GLU A 167 48.38 -8.31 -22.52
N ALA A 168 48.84 -8.19 -21.27
CA ALA A 168 48.84 -8.96 -20.02
C ALA A 168 49.49 -8.03 -18.98
N THR A 169 49.05 -8.10 -17.72
CA THR A 169 49.82 -7.89 -16.48
C THR A 169 50.86 -6.75 -16.37
N ALA A 170 50.67 -5.83 -15.40
CA ALA A 170 51.61 -5.65 -14.27
C ALA A 170 51.13 -4.57 -13.29
N ALA A 171 51.18 -4.93 -12.01
CA ALA A 171 51.03 -4.05 -10.86
C ALA A 171 52.21 -3.07 -10.72
N VAL A 172 51.93 -1.83 -10.28
CA VAL A 172 52.87 -1.02 -9.49
C VAL A 172 52.10 -0.22 -8.46
N ALA A 173 52.44 -0.47 -7.19
CA ALA A 173 52.04 0.31 -6.03
C ALA A 173 52.81 1.65 -5.96
N ALA A 174 52.14 2.71 -5.50
CA ALA A 174 52.80 3.82 -4.82
C ALA A 174 51.81 4.58 -3.92
N THR A 175 52.04 4.49 -2.62
CA THR A 175 51.55 5.43 -1.60
C THR A 175 52.25 6.78 -1.74
N PRO A 176 51.69 7.85 -1.15
CA PRO A 176 52.50 8.51 -0.13
C PRO A 176 51.73 8.92 1.13
N LYS A 177 52.36 8.66 2.27
CA LYS A 177 52.10 9.29 3.58
C LYS A 177 52.90 10.60 3.71
N ARG A 178 52.28 11.65 4.26
CA ARG A 178 52.88 12.61 5.22
C ARG A 178 51.77 13.56 5.72
N ALA A 179 51.28 13.43 6.96
CA ALA A 179 51.83 13.92 8.23
C ALA A 179 51.59 15.41 8.51
N VAL A 180 50.54 15.66 9.31
CA VAL A 180 50.43 16.51 10.52
C VAL A 180 51.25 17.81 10.57
N ARG A 181 50.53 18.93 10.76
CA ARG A 181 50.94 19.98 11.70
C ARG A 181 49.74 20.72 12.30
N ALA A 182 49.71 20.78 13.62
CA ALA A 182 48.77 21.54 14.43
C ALA A 182 49.13 23.03 14.46
N SER A 183 48.12 23.90 14.57
CA SER A 183 48.26 25.26 15.11
C SER A 183 46.98 25.68 15.82
N ARG A 184 47.12 26.00 17.11
CA ARG A 184 46.19 26.76 17.96
C ARG A 184 46.03 28.18 17.41
N GLY A 185 44.85 28.79 17.61
CA GLY A 185 44.70 30.24 17.45
C GLY A 185 43.28 30.77 17.55
N ALA A 186 42.90 31.14 18.78
CA ALA A 186 42.13 32.33 19.18
C ALA A 186 40.72 32.61 18.59
N ALA A 187 39.80 32.80 19.55
CA ALA A 187 38.48 33.40 19.44
C ALA A 187 38.51 34.84 18.90
N VAL A 188 37.47 35.20 18.14
CA VAL A 188 37.00 36.58 17.98
C VAL A 188 35.46 36.57 17.97
N ALA A 189 34.88 37.15 19.00
CA ALA A 189 33.48 37.55 19.07
C ALA A 189 33.32 38.97 18.48
N VAL A 190 32.24 39.22 17.74
CA VAL A 190 31.79 40.57 17.33
C VAL A 190 30.25 40.61 17.40
N PRO A 191 29.63 41.72 17.84
CA PRO A 191 28.48 41.69 18.74
C PRO A 191 27.13 42.02 18.10
N ALA A 192 26.09 41.83 18.92
CA ALA A 192 24.73 42.31 18.71
C ALA A 192 24.66 43.82 18.46
N GLN A 193 23.78 44.22 17.53
CA GLN A 193 23.35 45.60 17.35
C GLN A 193 21.83 45.70 17.45
N THR A 194 21.42 46.57 18.38
CA THR A 194 20.08 47.05 18.68
C THR A 194 19.51 47.95 17.59
N ALA A 195 18.17 47.97 17.51
CA ALA A 195 17.31 48.75 16.61
C ALA A 195 17.51 50.28 16.66
N PRO A 196 16.87 50.99 15.71
CA PRO A 196 15.87 51.97 16.14
C PRO A 196 14.55 51.95 15.34
N ASP A 197 13.53 52.49 16.00
CA ASP A 197 12.13 52.69 15.60
C ASP A 197 11.92 53.62 14.38
N GLY A 198 10.78 53.44 13.68
CA GLY A 198 10.24 54.47 12.78
C GLY A 198 9.11 54.07 11.82
N ALA A 199 7.87 54.05 12.33
CA ALA A 199 6.60 54.47 11.68
C ALA A 199 6.05 53.78 10.40
N ALA A 200 5.07 52.90 10.65
CA ALA A 200 3.70 52.82 10.08
C ALA A 200 3.39 53.24 8.63
N VAL A 201 2.95 52.26 7.83
CA VAL A 201 1.86 52.42 6.85
C VAL A 201 0.90 51.23 7.04
N ALA A 202 -0.35 51.53 7.36
CA ALA A 202 -1.41 50.57 7.63
C ALA A 202 -1.93 49.92 6.33
N ALA A 203 -1.93 48.59 6.28
CA ALA A 203 -2.78 47.79 5.41
C ALA A 203 -3.23 46.58 6.23
N ASP A 204 -4.55 46.45 6.33
CA ASP A 204 -5.31 45.48 7.12
C ASP A 204 -5.26 44.08 6.46
N PRO A 205 -4.78 43.02 7.13
CA PRO A 205 -5.05 41.65 6.72
C PRO A 205 -5.95 40.95 7.74
N ALA A 206 -7.03 40.36 7.21
CA ALA A 206 -7.90 39.44 7.91
C ALA A 206 -7.09 38.39 8.69
N VAL A 207 -7.44 38.28 9.98
CA VAL A 207 -6.85 37.36 10.95
C VAL A 207 -7.03 35.91 10.47
N VAL A 208 -5.95 35.29 10.02
CA VAL A 208 -5.80 33.84 10.07
C VAL A 208 -5.24 33.53 11.46
N GLU A 209 -6.08 32.98 12.32
CA GLU A 209 -5.70 32.51 13.64
C GLU A 209 -4.73 31.33 13.47
N VAL A 210 -3.43 31.59 13.61
CA VAL A 210 -2.41 30.55 13.68
C VAL A 210 -2.59 29.86 15.03
N ALA A 211 -3.23 28.70 15.02
CA ALA A 211 -3.31 27.83 16.18
C ALA A 211 -1.90 27.55 16.72
N ALA A 212 -1.74 27.64 18.04
CA ALA A 212 -0.52 27.21 18.72
C ALA A 212 -0.16 25.78 18.30
N PRO A 213 1.14 25.40 18.25
CA PRO A 213 1.51 24.02 17.99
C PRO A 213 0.82 23.14 19.03
N ALA A 214 0.02 22.19 18.57
CA ALA A 214 -0.49 21.13 19.41
C ALA A 214 0.72 20.48 20.11
N SER A 215 0.67 20.40 21.43
CA SER A 215 1.67 19.67 22.19
C SER A 215 1.71 18.23 21.71
N ASP A 216 2.90 17.74 21.34
CA ASP A 216 3.11 16.32 21.07
C ASP A 216 2.51 15.50 22.23
N PRO A 217 1.81 14.38 21.95
CA PRO A 217 1.33 13.53 23.03
C PRO A 217 2.52 13.17 23.91
N ALA A 218 2.39 13.44 25.21
CA ALA A 218 3.40 13.02 26.16
C ALA A 218 3.63 11.51 25.95
N PRO A 219 4.89 11.03 25.96
CA PRO A 219 5.14 9.59 25.94
C PRO A 219 4.29 9.00 27.05
N ALA A 220 3.40 8.06 26.70
CA ALA A 220 2.52 7.43 27.68
C ALA A 220 3.41 6.95 28.82
N ALA A 221 3.21 7.51 30.02
CA ALA A 221 3.87 6.98 31.21
C ALA A 221 3.47 5.51 31.26
N ALA A 222 4.45 4.62 31.08
CA ALA A 222 4.23 3.20 30.92
C ALA A 222 3.29 2.70 32.03
N VAL A 223 2.03 2.41 31.66
CA VAL A 223 1.16 1.62 32.54
C VAL A 223 1.83 0.25 32.66
N PRO A 224 2.04 -0.30 33.86
CA PRO A 224 2.68 -1.60 34.01
C PRO A 224 1.71 -2.70 33.56
N GLY A 225 1.65 -2.91 32.24
CA GLY A 225 1.19 -4.16 31.66
C GLY A 225 2.19 -5.28 31.96
N PRO A 226 1.81 -6.55 31.77
CA PRO A 226 2.74 -7.67 31.90
C PRO A 226 3.98 -7.41 31.01
N ALA A 227 5.16 -7.75 31.53
CA ALA A 227 6.43 -7.57 30.82
C ALA A 227 6.34 -8.22 29.43
N ALA A 228 6.38 -7.40 28.37
CA ALA A 228 6.34 -7.89 27.00
C ALA A 228 7.58 -8.75 26.69
N ASP A 229 7.39 -9.82 25.92
CA ASP A 229 8.44 -10.70 25.43
C ASP A 229 9.45 -9.86 24.61
N PRO A 230 10.76 -9.91 24.90
CA PRO A 230 11.77 -9.26 24.07
C PRO A 230 11.99 -9.96 22.71
N ALA A 231 11.33 -11.10 22.46
CA ALA A 231 11.33 -11.76 21.18
C ALA A 231 10.26 -11.16 20.23
N PRO A 232 10.64 -10.76 19.01
CA PRO A 232 9.71 -10.40 17.94
C PRO A 232 8.62 -11.45 17.73
N VAL A 233 7.38 -11.00 17.53
CA VAL A 233 6.25 -11.88 17.22
C VAL A 233 6.38 -12.39 15.79
N MET A 234 6.11 -13.68 15.59
CA MET A 234 6.15 -14.34 14.27
C MET A 234 4.75 -14.80 13.83
N THR A 235 3.70 -14.38 14.56
CA THR A 235 2.31 -14.56 14.15
C THR A 235 2.04 -13.63 12.98
N SER A 236 1.44 -14.14 11.90
CA SER A 236 1.08 -13.32 10.75
C SER A 236 -0.38 -12.84 10.84
N TRP A 237 -0.59 -11.56 10.55
CA TRP A 237 -1.89 -10.89 10.35
C TRP A 237 -2.25 -10.77 8.86
N LEU A 238 -1.45 -11.39 7.99
CA LEU A 238 -1.73 -11.47 6.57
C LEU A 238 -2.73 -12.60 6.27
N PRO A 239 -3.46 -12.50 5.15
CA PRO A 239 -4.25 -13.62 4.66
C PRO A 239 -3.40 -14.90 4.52
N GLY A 240 -3.97 -16.05 4.87
CA GLY A 240 -3.29 -17.34 4.70
C GLY A 240 -2.26 -17.73 5.77
N ALA A 241 -2.10 -16.94 6.84
CA ALA A 241 -1.22 -17.20 7.98
C ALA A 241 -1.35 -18.61 8.62
N GLY A 242 -2.45 -19.33 8.36
CA GLY A 242 -2.66 -20.74 8.78
C GLY A 242 -2.14 -21.81 7.81
N GLY A 243 -1.37 -21.44 6.78
CA GLY A 243 -0.85 -22.37 5.77
C GLY A 243 -1.84 -22.72 4.66
N ASN A 244 -2.89 -21.93 4.47
CA ASN A 244 -3.80 -22.07 3.33
C ASN A 244 -3.16 -21.38 2.10
N PRO A 245 -2.70 -22.15 1.09
CA PRO A 245 -1.97 -21.56 -0.04
C PRO A 245 -2.84 -20.66 -0.91
N GLY A 246 -4.16 -20.92 -0.94
CA GLY A 246 -5.11 -20.19 -1.78
C GLY A 246 -5.45 -18.77 -1.34
N THR A 247 -4.86 -18.29 -0.25
CA THR A 247 -5.04 -16.92 0.24
C THR A 247 -3.70 -16.25 0.51
N GLN A 248 -2.61 -16.75 -0.06
CA GLN A 248 -1.29 -16.14 0.07
C GLN A 248 -1.14 -15.01 -0.96
N ILE A 249 -0.52 -13.92 -0.53
CA ILE A 249 -0.16 -12.81 -1.42
C ILE A 249 1.07 -13.23 -2.22
N VAL A 250 0.91 -13.30 -3.54
CA VAL A 250 1.96 -13.69 -4.49
C VAL A 250 2.17 -12.51 -5.44
N PRO A 251 3.23 -11.71 -5.24
CA PRO A 251 3.48 -10.53 -6.06
C PRO A 251 3.50 -10.83 -7.56
N GLY A 252 2.79 -10.02 -8.33
CA GLY A 252 2.68 -10.12 -9.79
C GLY A 252 1.65 -11.15 -10.29
N SER A 253 0.99 -11.90 -9.41
CA SER A 253 0.00 -12.91 -9.81
C SER A 253 -1.31 -12.30 -10.31
N HIS A 254 -1.74 -11.16 -9.75
CA HIS A 254 -2.96 -10.48 -10.17
C HIS A 254 -2.79 -9.78 -11.52
N VAL A 255 -1.61 -9.24 -11.83
CA VAL A 255 -1.31 -8.69 -13.16
C VAL A 255 -1.35 -9.79 -14.21
N GLN A 256 -0.86 -11.00 -13.90
CA GLN A 256 -0.99 -12.14 -14.81
C GLN A 256 -2.45 -12.56 -15.01
N LEU A 257 -3.24 -12.58 -13.94
CA LEU A 257 -4.67 -12.85 -14.02
C LEU A 257 -5.41 -11.82 -14.87
N ALA A 258 -5.17 -10.53 -14.64
CA ALA A 258 -5.77 -9.45 -15.43
C ALA A 258 -5.40 -9.54 -16.92
N LEU A 259 -4.16 -9.90 -17.25
CA LEU A 259 -3.75 -10.13 -18.64
C LEU A 259 -4.50 -11.30 -19.28
N GLN A 260 -4.76 -12.37 -18.52
CA GLN A 260 -5.55 -13.51 -18.97
C GLN A 260 -7.02 -13.10 -19.21
N GLU A 261 -7.62 -12.38 -18.27
CA GLU A 261 -9.00 -11.90 -18.36
C GLU A 261 -9.20 -10.91 -19.53
N ILE A 262 -8.22 -10.03 -19.77
CA ILE A 262 -8.20 -9.18 -20.97
C ILE A 262 -8.19 -10.05 -22.24
N ALA A 263 -7.34 -11.07 -22.31
CA ALA A 263 -7.27 -11.95 -23.47
C ALA A 263 -8.58 -12.74 -23.67
N ASP A 264 -9.21 -13.19 -22.59
CA ASP A 264 -10.49 -13.91 -22.63
C ASP A 264 -11.62 -12.98 -23.11
N ALA A 265 -11.67 -11.72 -22.62
CA ALA A 265 -12.62 -10.72 -23.10
C ALA A 265 -12.46 -10.46 -24.61
N GLN A 266 -11.23 -10.33 -25.10
CA GLN A 266 -10.94 -10.16 -26.52
C GLN A 266 -11.38 -11.38 -27.35
N GLY A 267 -11.16 -12.59 -26.82
CA GLY A 267 -11.60 -13.85 -27.42
C GLY A 267 -13.12 -13.93 -27.55
N ILE A 268 -13.85 -13.63 -26.46
CA ILE A 268 -15.31 -13.62 -26.41
C ILE A 268 -15.88 -12.61 -27.41
N LEU A 269 -15.38 -11.37 -27.39
CA LEU A 269 -15.83 -10.34 -28.35
C LEU A 269 -15.61 -10.78 -29.80
N THR A 270 -14.47 -11.40 -30.11
CA THR A 270 -14.20 -11.90 -31.46
C THR A 270 -15.16 -13.03 -31.85
N GLN A 271 -15.42 -13.97 -30.94
CA GLN A 271 -16.32 -15.09 -31.16
C GLN A 271 -17.76 -14.63 -31.38
N GLN A 272 -18.24 -13.70 -30.56
CA GLN A 272 -19.62 -13.22 -30.57
C GLN A 272 -19.91 -12.25 -31.72
N THR A 273 -18.88 -11.72 -32.36
CA THR A 273 -19.01 -10.80 -33.50
C THR A 273 -18.58 -11.43 -34.82
N TRP A 274 -17.28 -11.41 -35.13
CA TRP A 274 -16.74 -11.97 -36.36
C TRP A 274 -16.95 -13.48 -36.46
N GLY A 275 -16.74 -14.21 -35.36
CA GLY A 275 -16.88 -15.66 -35.29
C GLY A 275 -18.31 -16.16 -35.45
N SER A 276 -19.30 -15.34 -35.10
CA SER A 276 -20.73 -15.63 -35.27
C SER A 276 -21.27 -15.20 -36.64
N GLY A 277 -20.45 -14.53 -37.47
CA GLY A 277 -20.85 -13.94 -38.73
C GLY A 277 -21.54 -12.57 -38.60
N ASN A 278 -21.58 -11.99 -37.40
CA ASN A 278 -22.14 -10.66 -37.15
C ASN A 278 -21.12 -9.55 -37.47
N ILE A 279 -21.02 -9.22 -38.76
CA ILE A 279 -20.07 -8.23 -39.29
C ILE A 279 -20.30 -6.84 -38.70
N LEU A 280 -21.56 -6.42 -38.49
CA LEU A 280 -21.85 -5.09 -37.94
C LEU A 280 -21.37 -4.97 -36.50
N ALA A 281 -21.67 -5.96 -35.65
CA ALA A 281 -21.12 -6.01 -34.30
C ALA A 281 -19.58 -6.12 -34.33
N GLY A 282 -19.02 -6.82 -35.32
CA GLY A 282 -17.57 -6.94 -35.51
C GLY A 282 -16.89 -5.60 -35.72
N VAL A 283 -17.42 -4.76 -36.61
CA VAL A 283 -16.88 -3.42 -36.86
C VAL A 283 -16.94 -2.56 -35.59
N VAL A 284 -18.04 -2.64 -34.84
CA VAL A 284 -18.21 -1.88 -33.60
C VAL A 284 -17.27 -2.39 -32.50
N ALA A 285 -17.03 -3.70 -32.45
CA ALA A 285 -16.12 -4.33 -31.49
C ALA A 285 -14.65 -3.95 -31.68
N ILE A 286 -14.24 -3.36 -32.81
CA ILE A 286 -12.88 -2.85 -32.99
C ILE A 286 -12.53 -1.83 -31.90
N VAL A 287 -13.47 -0.99 -31.48
CA VAL A 287 -13.22 0.05 -30.47
C VAL A 287 -12.85 -0.57 -29.11
N PRO A 288 -13.69 -1.41 -28.47
CA PRO A 288 -13.29 -2.06 -27.22
C PRO A 288 -12.07 -2.98 -27.39
N GLN A 289 -11.86 -3.61 -28.55
CA GLN A 289 -10.67 -4.42 -28.82
C GLN A 289 -9.36 -3.61 -28.78
N VAL A 290 -9.35 -2.40 -29.34
CA VAL A 290 -8.18 -1.50 -29.29
C VAL A 290 -7.89 -1.07 -27.85
N PHE A 291 -8.92 -0.77 -27.06
CA PHE A 291 -8.78 -0.46 -25.65
C PHE A 291 -8.23 -1.65 -24.84
N LEU A 292 -8.72 -2.87 -25.07
CA LEU A 292 -8.21 -4.06 -24.41
C LEU A 292 -6.75 -4.36 -24.79
N ALA A 293 -6.38 -4.15 -26.06
CA ALA A 293 -5.00 -4.27 -26.50
C ALA A 293 -4.08 -3.22 -25.84
N GLY A 294 -4.55 -1.98 -25.69
CA GLY A 294 -3.82 -0.93 -24.97
C GLY A 294 -3.62 -1.25 -23.49
N ALA A 295 -4.62 -1.86 -22.84
CA ALA A 295 -4.50 -2.32 -21.46
C ALA A 295 -3.45 -3.43 -21.31
N SER A 296 -3.53 -4.46 -22.16
CA SER A 296 -2.57 -5.57 -22.19
C SER A 296 -1.13 -5.07 -22.43
N LEU A 297 -0.93 -4.17 -23.40
CA LEU A 297 0.37 -3.58 -23.68
C LEU A 297 0.93 -2.82 -22.46
N SER A 298 0.10 -2.03 -21.79
CA SER A 298 0.54 -1.20 -20.66
C SER A 298 0.93 -2.06 -19.44
N LEU A 299 0.14 -3.07 -19.09
CA LEU A 299 0.47 -4.01 -18.01
C LEU A 299 1.71 -4.86 -18.34
N THR A 300 1.81 -5.35 -19.58
CA THR A 300 2.96 -6.13 -20.03
C THR A 300 4.23 -5.29 -20.00
N ALA A 301 4.16 -4.05 -20.49
CA ALA A 301 5.28 -3.12 -20.47
C ALA A 301 5.72 -2.87 -19.03
N TRP A 302 4.79 -2.52 -18.13
CA TRP A 302 5.09 -2.32 -16.71
C TRP A 302 5.84 -3.51 -16.12
N GLY A 303 5.31 -4.73 -16.25
CA GLY A 303 5.93 -5.93 -15.69
C GLY A 303 7.32 -6.21 -16.28
N ALA A 304 7.52 -5.93 -17.56
CA ALA A 304 8.80 -6.14 -18.24
C ALA A 304 9.86 -5.09 -17.89
N THR A 305 9.47 -3.83 -17.66
CA THR A 305 10.41 -2.73 -17.43
C THR A 305 10.64 -2.40 -15.97
N ASN A 306 9.72 -2.74 -15.06
CA ASN A 306 9.81 -2.36 -13.64
C ASN A 306 11.14 -2.76 -12.97
N PRO A 307 11.63 -4.02 -13.08
CA PRO A 307 12.89 -4.41 -12.45
C PRO A 307 14.09 -3.59 -12.97
N GLY A 308 14.19 -3.43 -14.31
CA GLY A 308 15.30 -2.69 -14.92
C GLY A 308 15.30 -1.20 -14.59
N VAL A 309 14.11 -0.61 -14.40
CA VAL A 309 13.98 0.81 -14.00
C VAL A 309 14.39 1.00 -12.53
N GLN A 310 14.04 0.06 -11.65
CA GLN A 310 14.50 0.08 -10.26
C GLN A 310 16.02 -0.12 -10.16
N ASP A 311 16.58 -1.05 -10.94
CA ASP A 311 18.03 -1.26 -11.03
C ASP A 311 18.76 0.00 -11.55
N PHE A 312 18.17 0.69 -12.53
CA PHE A 312 18.72 1.96 -13.03
C PHE A 312 18.70 3.06 -11.96
N LEU A 313 17.62 3.16 -11.18
CA LEU A 313 17.57 4.08 -10.05
C LEU A 313 18.63 3.72 -8.99
N ALA A 314 18.83 2.42 -8.73
CA ALA A 314 19.86 1.92 -7.84
C ALA A 314 21.28 2.23 -8.28
N GLY A 315 21.59 1.99 -9.55
CA GLY A 315 22.92 2.24 -10.11
C GLY A 315 23.30 3.72 -10.19
N THR A 316 22.33 4.63 -10.02
CA THR A 316 22.55 6.08 -10.16
C THR A 316 22.61 6.81 -8.82
N ALA A 317 22.48 6.10 -7.70
CA ALA A 317 22.65 6.65 -6.35
C ALA A 317 24.00 7.37 -6.24
N GLY A 318 23.97 8.67 -5.90
CA GLY A 318 25.16 9.52 -5.81
C GLY A 318 25.57 10.25 -7.09
N ILE A 319 24.83 10.13 -8.20
CA ILE A 319 25.05 10.90 -9.44
C ILE A 319 23.83 11.82 -9.68
N PRO A 320 23.81 13.07 -9.17
CA PRO A 320 22.58 13.85 -9.03
C PRO A 320 21.74 14.02 -10.30
N LEU A 321 22.37 14.34 -11.43
CA LEU A 321 21.65 14.56 -12.69
C LEU A 321 21.09 13.26 -13.28
N ILE A 322 21.85 12.16 -13.23
CA ILE A 322 21.38 10.87 -13.76
C ILE A 322 20.31 10.28 -12.84
N HIS A 323 20.45 10.49 -11.53
CA HIS A 323 19.47 10.06 -10.53
C HIS A 323 18.10 10.72 -10.75
N GLN A 324 18.06 12.02 -11.08
CA GLN A 324 16.79 12.70 -11.43
C GLN A 324 16.12 12.09 -12.67
N VAL A 325 16.90 11.73 -13.69
CA VAL A 325 16.37 11.04 -14.88
C VAL A 325 15.84 9.65 -14.52
N ALA A 326 16.53 8.91 -13.65
CA ALA A 326 16.08 7.62 -13.16
C ALA A 326 14.76 7.73 -12.37
N GLN A 327 14.61 8.75 -11.53
CA GLN A 327 13.37 9.04 -10.80
C GLN A 327 12.19 9.31 -11.75
N ILE A 328 12.39 10.13 -12.80
CA ILE A 328 11.36 10.40 -13.81
C ILE A 328 10.99 9.12 -14.57
N THR A 329 11.99 8.28 -14.90
CA THR A 329 11.78 7.00 -15.57
C THR A 329 10.95 6.06 -14.71
N LEU A 330 11.24 6.00 -13.40
CA LEU A 330 10.45 5.23 -12.45
C LEU A 330 9.01 5.71 -12.36
N LEU A 331 8.79 7.02 -12.18
CA LEU A 331 7.45 7.59 -12.14
C LEU A 331 6.67 7.29 -13.43
N SER A 332 7.32 7.39 -14.59
CA SER A 332 6.71 7.06 -15.87
C SER A 332 6.31 5.59 -15.96
N ASN A 333 7.16 4.69 -15.43
CA ASN A 333 6.85 3.27 -15.35
C ASN A 333 5.65 2.98 -14.42
N MET A 334 5.60 3.64 -13.26
CA MET A 334 4.50 3.50 -12.29
C MET A 334 3.15 3.98 -12.83
N LEU A 335 3.11 4.82 -13.87
CA LEU A 335 1.87 5.28 -14.50
C LEU A 335 1.28 4.27 -15.50
N LEU A 336 2.06 3.30 -15.98
CA LEU A 336 1.61 2.32 -16.98
C LEU A 336 0.38 1.50 -16.51
N PRO A 337 0.31 1.00 -15.26
CA PRO A 337 -0.91 0.34 -14.78
C PRO A 337 -2.15 1.25 -14.76
N SER A 338 -1.99 2.54 -14.42
CA SER A 338 -3.10 3.50 -14.49
C SER A 338 -3.59 3.71 -15.92
N LEU A 339 -2.68 3.70 -16.91
CA LEU A 339 -3.08 3.71 -18.33
C LEU A 339 -3.86 2.45 -18.71
N ALA A 340 -3.49 1.29 -18.17
CA ALA A 340 -4.24 0.06 -18.38
C ALA A 340 -5.66 0.16 -17.82
N GLU A 341 -5.82 0.69 -16.59
CA GLU A 341 -7.12 0.89 -15.97
C GLU A 341 -8.01 1.84 -16.79
N ILE A 342 -7.47 2.97 -17.24
CA ILE A 342 -8.18 3.91 -18.13
C ILE A 342 -8.62 3.20 -19.42
N SER A 343 -7.72 2.41 -20.01
CA SER A 343 -8.00 1.68 -21.25
C SER A 343 -9.11 0.64 -21.06
N MET A 344 -9.07 -0.15 -19.99
CA MET A 344 -10.16 -1.08 -19.65
C MET A 344 -11.49 -0.36 -19.37
N GLY A 345 -11.45 0.82 -18.71
CA GLY A 345 -12.62 1.68 -18.56
C GLY A 345 -13.20 2.14 -19.91
N GLY A 346 -12.33 2.46 -20.87
CA GLY A 346 -12.71 2.73 -22.26
C GLY A 346 -13.39 1.53 -22.91
N ALA A 347 -12.83 0.33 -22.78
CA ALA A 347 -13.47 -0.88 -23.30
C ALA A 347 -14.88 -1.08 -22.70
N ALA A 348 -15.01 -0.99 -21.38
CA ALA A 348 -16.29 -1.11 -20.68
C ALA A 348 -17.33 -0.09 -21.15
N LEU A 349 -16.94 1.14 -21.44
CA LEU A 349 -17.84 2.18 -21.95
C LEU A 349 -18.43 1.84 -23.33
N PHE A 350 -17.66 1.17 -24.20
CA PHE A 350 -18.07 0.90 -25.59
C PHE A 350 -18.65 -0.50 -25.82
N MET A 351 -18.46 -1.45 -24.90
CA MET A 351 -19.01 -2.81 -25.03
C MET A 351 -20.54 -2.86 -25.18
N PRO A 352 -21.35 -2.06 -24.46
CA PRO A 352 -22.80 -2.07 -24.65
C PRO A 352 -23.23 -1.74 -26.08
N LEU A 353 -22.45 -0.92 -26.81
CA LEU A 353 -22.74 -0.62 -28.21
C LEU A 353 -22.59 -1.85 -29.11
N VAL A 354 -21.62 -2.73 -28.81
CA VAL A 354 -21.47 -4.01 -29.52
C VAL A 354 -22.73 -4.87 -29.30
N GLY A 355 -23.26 -4.87 -28.08
CA GLY A 355 -24.51 -5.54 -27.72
C GLY A 355 -25.73 -5.04 -28.49
N VAL A 356 -25.82 -3.73 -28.74
CA VAL A 356 -26.91 -3.14 -29.56
C VAL A 356 -26.96 -3.73 -30.98
N PHE A 357 -25.83 -4.21 -31.51
CA PHE A 357 -25.78 -4.87 -32.81
C PHE A 357 -25.99 -6.39 -32.76
N GLY A 358 -26.48 -6.93 -31.63
CA GLY A 358 -26.95 -8.31 -31.51
C GLY A 358 -25.87 -9.33 -31.15
N ALA A 359 -24.73 -8.89 -30.60
CA ALA A 359 -23.75 -9.78 -29.98
C ALA A 359 -24.02 -9.89 -28.47
N ASP A 360 -23.85 -11.09 -27.90
CA ASP A 360 -23.89 -11.25 -26.45
C ASP A 360 -22.52 -10.88 -25.87
N VAL A 361 -22.45 -9.78 -25.12
CA VAL A 361 -21.19 -9.25 -24.57
C VAL A 361 -21.10 -9.41 -23.06
N SER A 362 -22.11 -9.97 -22.41
CA SER A 362 -22.17 -10.09 -20.94
C SER A 362 -20.92 -10.76 -20.35
N ALA A 363 -20.53 -11.91 -20.90
CA ALA A 363 -19.33 -12.61 -20.46
C ALA A 363 -18.03 -11.82 -20.70
N ALA A 364 -17.96 -11.00 -21.75
CA ALA A 364 -16.81 -10.12 -21.97
C ALA A 364 -16.80 -8.94 -20.98
N GLU A 365 -17.97 -8.39 -20.66
CA GLU A 365 -18.12 -7.34 -19.64
C GLU A 365 -17.69 -7.84 -18.26
N ASP A 366 -18.04 -9.07 -17.90
CA ASP A 366 -17.60 -9.71 -16.65
C ASP A 366 -16.07 -9.86 -16.60
N GLN A 367 -15.45 -10.31 -17.70
CA GLN A 367 -13.99 -10.44 -17.79
C GLN A 367 -13.27 -9.08 -17.67
N VAL A 368 -13.80 -8.03 -18.31
CA VAL A 368 -13.24 -6.68 -18.16
C VAL A 368 -13.45 -6.13 -16.76
N ALA A 369 -14.58 -6.43 -16.11
CA ALA A 369 -14.80 -6.03 -14.73
C ALA A 369 -13.81 -6.70 -13.76
N ALA A 370 -13.54 -8.00 -13.96
CA ALA A 370 -12.53 -8.74 -13.21
C ALA A 370 -11.12 -8.17 -13.46
N ALA A 371 -10.74 -7.98 -14.73
CA ALA A 371 -9.44 -7.44 -15.11
C ALA A 371 -9.18 -6.04 -14.54
N ARG A 372 -10.23 -5.24 -14.33
CA ARG A 372 -10.12 -3.93 -13.68
C ARG A 372 -9.87 -4.00 -12.18
N GLN A 373 -10.23 -5.10 -11.51
CA GLN A 373 -9.91 -5.33 -10.11
C GLN A 373 -8.51 -5.94 -9.99
N ASP A 374 -8.23 -7.00 -10.74
CA ASP A 374 -6.94 -7.69 -10.70
C ASP A 374 -5.79 -6.86 -11.30
N GLY A 375 -6.10 -5.99 -12.27
CA GLY A 375 -5.12 -5.09 -12.90
C GLY A 375 -4.78 -3.85 -12.07
N LYS A 376 -5.27 -3.73 -10.83
CA LYS A 376 -4.89 -2.65 -9.92
C LYS A 376 -3.50 -2.90 -9.36
N VAL A 377 -2.56 -2.01 -9.67
CA VAL A 377 -1.15 -2.17 -9.27
C VAL A 377 -0.72 -1.16 -8.22
N TYR A 378 -1.12 0.10 -8.36
CA TYR A 378 -0.74 1.17 -7.44
C TYR A 378 -1.94 2.02 -7.04
N ALA A 379 -2.01 2.38 -5.76
CA ALA A 379 -2.88 3.42 -5.25
C ALA A 379 -2.07 4.35 -4.35
N VAL A 380 -2.19 5.66 -4.59
CA VAL A 380 -1.47 6.69 -3.84
C VAL A 380 -2.43 7.38 -2.88
N VAL A 381 -2.10 7.34 -1.59
CA VAL A 381 -2.88 7.91 -0.50
C VAL A 381 -2.08 9.05 0.13
N PRO A 382 -2.59 10.29 0.17
CA PRO A 382 -1.92 11.40 0.84
C PRO A 382 -1.74 11.13 2.35
N VAL A 383 -0.52 11.33 2.85
CA VAL A 383 -0.17 11.23 4.26
C VAL A 383 0.06 12.63 4.82
N ARG A 384 -0.54 12.93 5.97
CA ARG A 384 -0.27 14.14 6.73
C ARG A 384 0.52 13.77 7.98
N MET A 385 1.55 14.55 8.30
CA MET A 385 2.23 14.45 9.59
C MET A 385 1.51 15.33 10.62
N VAL A 386 1.14 14.73 11.74
CA VAL A 386 0.55 15.39 12.92
C VAL A 386 1.53 15.22 14.09
N ALA A 387 1.60 16.20 14.99
CA ALA A 387 2.50 16.15 16.16
C ALA A 387 3.94 15.75 15.79
N THR A 388 4.43 16.23 14.64
CA THR A 388 5.75 15.97 14.04
C THR A 388 6.02 14.51 13.61
N THR A 389 5.48 13.52 14.32
CA THR A 389 5.88 12.11 14.24
C THR A 389 4.77 11.18 13.79
N GLN A 390 3.51 11.63 13.78
CA GLN A 390 2.36 10.77 13.56
C GLN A 390 1.83 10.86 12.13
N PRO A 391 2.07 9.86 11.27
CA PRO A 391 1.51 9.82 9.92
C PRO A 391 0.02 9.47 9.97
N VAL A 392 -0.84 10.32 9.42
CA VAL A 392 -2.29 10.07 9.34
C VAL A 392 -2.79 10.11 7.89
N VAL A 393 -3.82 9.31 7.62
CA VAL A 393 -4.51 9.24 6.32
C VAL A 393 -6.02 9.38 6.50
N GLY A 394 -6.71 9.82 5.44
CA GLY A 394 -8.17 9.81 5.40
C GLY A 394 -8.71 8.46 4.96
N VAL A 395 -9.63 7.87 5.72
CA VAL A 395 -10.23 6.55 5.45
C VAL A 395 -11.74 6.63 5.57
N SER A 396 -12.48 6.22 4.54
CA SER A 396 -13.92 6.04 4.64
C SER A 396 -14.24 4.61 5.08
N VAL A 397 -15.05 4.46 6.13
CA VAL A 397 -15.53 3.17 6.62
C VAL A 397 -17.04 3.09 6.44
N ASN A 398 -17.51 2.02 5.79
CA ASN A 398 -18.91 1.81 5.41
C ASN A 398 -19.55 3.00 4.66
N GLY A 399 -18.79 3.68 3.80
CA GLY A 399 -19.27 4.88 3.08
C GLY A 399 -19.47 6.12 3.96
N GLY A 400 -18.93 6.13 5.19
CA GLY A 400 -18.93 7.30 6.06
C GLY A 400 -18.00 8.42 5.58
N SER A 401 -18.06 9.57 6.26
CA SER A 401 -17.05 10.63 6.05
C SER A 401 -15.65 10.11 6.34
N ALA A 402 -14.63 10.61 5.63
CA ALA A 402 -13.25 10.22 5.85
C ALA A 402 -12.82 10.48 7.31
N ALA A 403 -12.52 9.40 8.04
CA ALA A 403 -11.90 9.41 9.35
C ALA A 403 -10.39 9.63 9.20
N THR A 404 -9.79 10.41 10.10
CA THR A 404 -8.32 10.61 10.10
C THR A 404 -7.68 9.49 10.92
N LEU A 405 -7.11 8.46 10.28
CA LEU A 405 -6.54 7.32 11.00
C LEU A 405 -5.00 7.39 11.03
N LEU A 406 -4.42 7.04 12.18
CA LEU A 406 -2.98 6.86 12.35
C LEU A 406 -2.50 5.66 11.52
N VAL A 407 -1.54 5.85 10.61
CA VAL A 407 -0.85 4.76 9.93
C VAL A 407 0.20 4.18 10.86
N ASP A 408 -0.16 3.09 11.52
CA ASP A 408 0.65 2.46 12.55
C ASP A 408 1.23 1.15 12.03
N THR A 409 2.53 1.15 11.73
CA THR A 409 3.26 -0.06 11.34
C THR A 409 3.49 -0.97 12.54
N GLY A 410 3.54 -0.43 13.77
CA GLY A 410 3.63 -1.14 15.04
C GLY A 410 2.34 -1.85 15.47
N ALA A 411 1.24 -1.68 14.75
CA ALA A 411 -0.05 -2.29 15.03
C ALA A 411 -0.64 -3.00 13.82
N SER A 412 -1.59 -3.91 14.05
CA SER A 412 -2.34 -4.61 13.02
C SER A 412 -3.85 -4.41 13.14
N GLY A 413 -4.52 -4.17 12.01
CA GLY A 413 -5.97 -4.05 11.92
C GLY A 413 -6.50 -2.64 12.13
N LEU A 414 -7.80 -2.44 11.89
CA LEU A 414 -8.43 -1.12 11.92
C LEU A 414 -9.33 -0.97 13.15
N VAL A 415 -9.17 0.14 13.86
CA VAL A 415 -9.99 0.49 15.03
C VAL A 415 -10.45 1.94 14.92
N THR A 416 -11.76 2.18 15.09
CA THR A 416 -12.36 3.52 15.07
C THR A 416 -13.63 3.57 15.92
N THR A 417 -14.29 4.73 16.00
CA THR A 417 -15.53 4.93 16.74
C THR A 417 -16.75 5.00 15.82
N ARG A 418 -17.94 4.67 16.35
CA ARG A 418 -19.17 4.58 15.55
C ARG A 418 -19.54 5.86 14.78
N ASP A 419 -19.19 7.03 15.29
CA ASP A 419 -19.44 8.33 14.65
C ASP A 419 -18.57 8.59 13.40
N LYS A 420 -17.55 7.76 13.18
CA LYS A 420 -16.65 7.81 12.01
C LYS A 420 -16.98 6.76 10.95
N VAL A 421 -18.02 5.98 11.20
CA VAL A 421 -18.48 4.91 10.32
C VAL A 421 -19.81 5.32 9.70
N GLY A 422 -20.04 4.97 8.43
CA GLY A 422 -21.29 5.25 7.73
C GLY A 422 -22.55 4.81 8.49
N SER A 423 -23.67 5.49 8.24
CA SER A 423 -24.96 5.18 8.87
C SER A 423 -25.68 3.98 8.24
N ALA A 424 -25.17 3.46 7.12
CA ALA A 424 -25.64 2.23 6.52
C ALA A 424 -25.52 1.05 7.50
N ASP A 425 -26.31 0.01 7.26
CA ASP A 425 -26.22 -1.24 8.00
C ASP A 425 -24.78 -1.79 7.87
N LEU A 426 -24.19 -2.17 9.00
CA LEU A 426 -22.85 -2.77 9.06
C LEU A 426 -22.90 -4.28 8.81
N GLY A 427 -24.10 -4.84 8.73
CA GLY A 427 -24.32 -6.27 8.77
C GLY A 427 -24.17 -6.82 10.19
N PRO A 428 -24.17 -8.16 10.34
CA PRO A 428 -24.07 -8.78 11.65
C PRO A 428 -22.70 -8.54 12.28
N MET A 429 -22.69 -8.31 13.59
CA MET A 429 -21.46 -8.34 14.40
C MET A 429 -20.80 -9.72 14.27
N THR A 430 -19.49 -9.71 14.01
CA THR A 430 -18.67 -10.90 13.75
C THR A 430 -17.79 -11.30 14.95
N GLY A 431 -17.60 -10.37 15.89
CA GLY A 431 -16.80 -10.58 17.10
C GLY A 431 -16.94 -9.40 18.06
N GLN A 432 -16.38 -9.52 19.25
CA GLN A 432 -16.25 -8.45 20.23
C GLN A 432 -15.14 -8.82 21.22
N GLY A 433 -14.59 -7.84 21.93
CA GLY A 433 -13.58 -8.08 22.94
C GLY A 433 -13.01 -6.79 23.52
N ASP A 434 -11.95 -6.93 24.30
CA ASP A 434 -11.24 -5.82 24.91
C ASP A 434 -9.81 -5.76 24.37
N SER A 435 -9.28 -4.55 24.24
CA SER A 435 -7.92 -4.32 23.76
C SER A 435 -7.26 -3.17 24.51
N CYS A 436 -5.93 -3.13 24.48
CA CYS A 436 -5.15 -2.00 24.96
C CYS A 436 -4.19 -1.56 23.86
N PHE A 437 -3.99 -0.25 23.73
CA PHE A 437 -3.15 0.33 22.69
C PHE A 437 -2.08 1.25 23.28
N SER A 438 -0.86 1.14 22.75
CA SER A 438 0.31 1.95 23.13
C SER A 438 0.64 1.99 24.63
N GLY A 439 0.11 1.06 25.43
CA GLY A 439 0.21 1.08 26.89
C GLY A 439 -0.48 2.29 27.56
N GLY A 440 -1.28 3.06 26.82
CA GLY A 440 -1.89 4.31 27.26
C GLY A 440 -3.41 4.26 27.39
N ILE A 441 -4.08 3.33 26.70
CA ILE A 441 -5.53 3.13 26.76
C ILE A 441 -5.90 1.66 26.74
N CYS A 442 -7.05 1.35 27.33
CA CYS A 442 -7.76 0.09 27.16
C CYS A 442 -9.25 0.38 26.90
N TYR A 443 -9.88 -0.41 26.04
CA TYR A 443 -11.24 -0.18 25.57
C TYR A 443 -11.90 -1.48 25.09
N HIS A 444 -13.24 -1.48 25.11
CA HIS A 444 -14.06 -2.51 24.52
C HIS A 444 -14.39 -2.20 23.05
N TYR A 445 -14.59 -3.24 22.25
CA TYR A 445 -14.94 -3.11 20.83
C TYR A 445 -15.89 -4.23 20.37
N GLU A 446 -16.62 -3.92 19.30
CA GLU A 446 -17.36 -4.85 18.46
C GLU A 446 -16.75 -4.91 17.06
N THR A 447 -16.71 -6.09 16.45
CA THR A 447 -16.07 -6.32 15.15
C THR A 447 -17.12 -6.51 14.04
N TYR A 448 -16.96 -5.81 12.93
CA TYR A 448 -17.84 -5.89 11.76
C TYR A 448 -17.02 -6.09 10.48
N ASN A 449 -17.56 -6.85 9.52
CA ASN A 449 -17.00 -6.89 8.16
C ASN A 449 -17.67 -5.81 7.32
N THR A 450 -16.91 -4.78 6.94
CA THR A 450 -17.47 -3.64 6.22
C THR A 450 -16.46 -3.05 5.24
N THR A 451 -16.93 -2.12 4.39
CA THR A 451 -16.10 -1.48 3.38
C THR A 451 -15.09 -0.54 4.03
N VAL A 452 -13.83 -0.63 3.60
CA VAL A 452 -12.74 0.28 3.92
C VAL A 452 -12.24 0.87 2.60
N ASP A 453 -12.26 2.20 2.49
CA ASP A 453 -11.82 2.95 1.31
C ASP A 453 -10.72 3.94 1.73
N LEU A 454 -9.50 3.72 1.22
CA LEU A 454 -8.33 4.58 1.44
C LEU A 454 -8.19 5.67 0.37
N GLY A 455 -9.09 5.72 -0.61
CA GLY A 455 -9.01 6.57 -1.79
C GLY A 455 -8.19 5.92 -2.92
N GLY A 456 -8.15 6.59 -4.09
CA GLY A 456 -7.35 6.14 -5.23
C GLY A 456 -7.76 4.79 -5.83
N GLY A 457 -8.97 4.31 -5.52
CA GLY A 457 -9.44 2.97 -5.93
C GLY A 457 -9.01 1.83 -5.01
N ALA A 458 -8.34 2.11 -3.89
CA ALA A 458 -8.02 1.15 -2.84
C ALA A 458 -9.22 0.95 -1.91
N VAL A 459 -10.15 0.09 -2.35
CA VAL A 459 -11.38 -0.22 -1.64
C VAL A 459 -11.47 -1.74 -1.42
N THR A 460 -11.77 -2.15 -0.20
CA THR A 460 -11.96 -3.56 0.15
C THR A 460 -13.06 -3.75 1.21
N THR A 461 -13.49 -4.99 1.43
CA THR A 461 -14.26 -5.38 2.61
C THR A 461 -13.30 -6.05 3.59
N ALA A 462 -13.20 -5.51 4.80
CA ALA A 462 -12.28 -5.99 5.83
C ALA A 462 -12.95 -6.01 7.21
N PRO A 463 -12.43 -6.81 8.15
CA PRO A 463 -12.88 -6.76 9.53
C PRO A 463 -12.39 -5.46 10.20
N VAL A 464 -13.30 -4.76 10.88
CA VAL A 464 -13.08 -3.47 11.55
C VAL A 464 -13.60 -3.54 12.97
N ASN A 465 -12.79 -3.10 13.93
CA ASN A 465 -13.23 -2.90 15.31
C ASN A 465 -13.85 -1.51 15.48
N ILE A 466 -15.07 -1.47 15.99
CA ILE A 466 -15.77 -0.27 16.39
C ILE A 466 -15.79 -0.23 17.91
N VAL A 467 -15.18 0.81 18.48
CA VAL A 467 -15.15 1.01 19.93
C VAL A 467 -16.57 1.28 20.44
N THR A 468 -16.96 0.53 21.47
CA THR A 468 -18.26 0.61 22.14
C THR A 468 -18.08 0.53 23.65
N ASP A 469 -19.02 1.06 24.41
CA ASP A 469 -19.00 0.96 25.86
C ASP A 469 -19.55 -0.40 26.30
N SER A 470 -18.99 -0.95 27.38
CA SER A 470 -19.45 -2.20 28.01
C SER A 470 -19.56 -2.05 29.52
N ASP A 471 -20.12 -3.04 30.21
CA ASP A 471 -20.21 -3.01 31.69
C ASP A 471 -18.81 -2.96 32.35
N GLU A 472 -17.80 -3.59 31.74
CA GLU A 472 -16.42 -3.61 32.24
C GLU A 472 -15.65 -2.35 31.85
N TYR A 473 -15.93 -1.81 30.66
CA TYR A 473 -15.32 -0.60 30.12
C TYR A 473 -16.39 0.44 29.71
N PRO A 474 -17.07 1.09 30.68
CA PRO A 474 -18.24 1.93 30.42
C PRO A 474 -17.92 3.27 29.75
N ASP A 475 -16.64 3.66 29.70
CA ASP A 475 -16.17 4.93 29.12
C ASP A 475 -15.23 4.70 27.91
N SER A 476 -15.25 3.51 27.30
CA SER A 476 -14.37 3.11 26.18
C SER A 476 -14.35 4.15 25.06
N VAL A 477 -15.53 4.59 24.62
CA VAL A 477 -15.64 5.55 23.52
C VAL A 477 -15.05 6.89 23.90
N ALA A 478 -15.29 7.37 25.12
CA ALA A 478 -14.79 8.66 25.60
C ALA A 478 -13.26 8.64 25.76
N VAL A 479 -12.72 7.60 26.40
CA VAL A 479 -11.29 7.43 26.63
C VAL A 479 -10.52 7.27 25.32
N PHE A 480 -11.07 6.50 24.37
CA PHE A 480 -10.44 6.34 23.05
C PHE A 480 -10.36 7.67 22.30
N LYS A 481 -11.44 8.46 22.31
CA LYS A 481 -11.45 9.79 21.68
C LYS A 481 -10.51 10.78 22.35
N ASP A 482 -10.44 10.76 23.68
CA ASP A 482 -9.53 11.62 24.44
C ASP A 482 -8.07 11.30 24.10
N PHE A 483 -7.72 10.02 23.99
CA PHE A 483 -6.37 9.59 23.61
C PHE A 483 -5.96 10.05 22.21
N PHE A 484 -6.89 10.07 21.25
CA PHE A 484 -6.62 10.53 19.88
C PHE A 484 -6.91 12.04 19.65
N SER A 485 -7.20 12.80 20.71
CA SER A 485 -7.51 14.24 20.64
C SER A 485 -6.40 15.10 20.02
N TRP A 486 -5.18 14.57 19.90
CA TRP A 486 -4.05 15.20 19.21
C TRP A 486 -4.22 15.31 17.69
N GLY A 487 -5.23 14.65 17.09
CA GLY A 487 -5.59 14.86 15.69
C GLY A 487 -5.82 13.61 14.85
N ALA A 488 -6.17 12.49 15.49
CA ALA A 488 -6.64 11.29 14.81
C ALA A 488 -8.01 10.86 15.35
N ASP A 489 -8.64 9.92 14.65
CA ASP A 489 -9.96 9.36 14.93
C ASP A 489 -9.87 7.86 15.25
N GLY A 490 -8.67 7.28 15.17
CA GLY A 490 -8.42 5.86 15.39
C GLY A 490 -7.13 5.39 14.71
N ILE A 491 -7.05 4.08 14.51
CA ILE A 491 -5.84 3.35 14.14
C ILE A 491 -6.08 2.63 12.81
N LEU A 492 -5.17 2.82 11.86
CA LEU A 492 -4.96 1.96 10.69
C LEU A 492 -3.66 1.19 10.93
N GLY A 493 -3.78 0.04 11.58
CA GLY A 493 -2.67 -0.87 11.82
C GLY A 493 -2.31 -1.64 10.56
N VAL A 494 -1.08 -1.48 10.08
CA VAL A 494 -0.58 -2.03 8.82
C VAL A 494 0.58 -3.01 8.98
N GLY A 495 0.93 -3.35 10.21
CA GLY A 495 1.91 -4.39 10.50
C GLY A 495 1.41 -5.77 10.11
N ALA A 496 2.29 -6.56 9.48
CA ALA A 496 2.04 -7.94 9.07
C ALA A 496 2.30 -8.96 10.19
N ASN A 497 3.17 -8.68 11.16
CA ASN A 497 3.53 -9.62 12.23
C ASN A 497 3.57 -9.04 13.66
N THR A 498 2.78 -8.01 13.93
CA THR A 498 2.67 -7.39 15.26
C THR A 498 1.28 -7.62 15.86
N ALA A 499 1.19 -7.60 17.20
CA ALA A 499 -0.09 -7.70 17.87
C ALA A 499 -1.04 -6.58 17.43
N GLY A 500 -2.18 -6.95 16.87
CA GLY A 500 -3.20 -6.00 16.47
C GLY A 500 -4.09 -5.53 17.62
N PRO A 501 -4.39 -4.23 17.75
CA PRO A 501 -5.62 -3.82 18.43
C PRO A 501 -6.86 -4.18 17.58
N GLY A 502 -6.69 -4.40 16.28
CA GLY A 502 -7.71 -4.79 15.32
C GLY A 502 -7.68 -6.28 14.94
N PRO A 503 -8.72 -6.76 14.24
CA PRO A 503 -8.83 -8.15 13.80
C PRO A 503 -7.90 -8.42 12.60
N ALA A 504 -7.48 -9.68 12.46
CA ALA A 504 -6.85 -10.18 11.23
C ALA A 504 -7.91 -10.64 10.21
N PRO A 505 -7.64 -10.56 8.89
CA PRO A 505 -6.46 -9.96 8.27
C PRO A 505 -6.49 -8.43 8.24
N ILE A 506 -5.31 -7.80 8.12
CA ILE A 506 -5.23 -6.33 7.99
C ILE A 506 -5.89 -5.83 6.69
N PRO A 507 -6.58 -4.67 6.68
CA PRO A 507 -7.28 -4.18 5.50
C PRO A 507 -6.38 -3.94 4.28
N THR A 508 -5.15 -3.48 4.46
CA THR A 508 -4.19 -3.21 3.38
C THR A 508 -3.80 -4.49 2.62
N ALA A 509 -3.79 -5.64 3.30
CA ALA A 509 -3.52 -6.95 2.70
C ALA A 509 -4.74 -7.60 2.05
N LEU A 510 -5.91 -6.96 2.10
CA LEU A 510 -7.16 -7.42 1.46
C LEU A 510 -7.54 -6.56 0.25
N MET A 511 -6.69 -5.62 -0.16
CA MET A 511 -6.96 -4.73 -1.29
C MET A 511 -6.95 -5.50 -2.63
N PRO A 512 -7.74 -5.06 -3.63
CA PRO A 512 -7.84 -5.76 -4.91
C PRO A 512 -6.54 -5.67 -5.73
N GLY A 513 -6.28 -6.71 -6.52
CA GLY A 513 -5.08 -6.79 -7.36
C GLY A 513 -3.79 -6.79 -6.55
N GLU A 514 -2.73 -6.22 -7.14
CA GLU A 514 -1.42 -6.09 -6.48
C GLU A 514 -1.42 -5.00 -5.39
N LEU A 515 -2.52 -4.27 -5.17
CA LEU A 515 -2.61 -3.33 -4.05
C LEU A 515 -2.42 -4.02 -2.69
N SER A 516 -2.64 -5.34 -2.63
CA SER A 516 -2.40 -6.19 -1.47
C SER A 516 -0.94 -6.59 -1.26
N ASP A 517 -0.03 -6.32 -2.20
CA ASP A 517 1.38 -6.75 -2.13
C ASP A 517 2.16 -6.13 -0.98
N GLY A 518 1.75 -4.93 -0.56
CA GLY A 518 2.44 -4.16 0.46
C GLY A 518 2.08 -2.70 0.44
N LEU A 519 2.81 -1.91 1.23
CA LEU A 519 2.71 -0.46 1.19
C LEU A 519 4.05 0.22 1.41
N LEU A 520 4.32 1.27 0.65
CA LEU A 520 5.41 2.21 0.88
C LEU A 520 4.88 3.37 1.71
N LEU A 521 5.52 3.66 2.84
CA LEU A 521 5.31 4.90 3.59
C LEU A 521 6.46 5.87 3.34
N TYR A 522 6.16 7.02 2.75
CA TYR A 522 7.13 8.09 2.52
C TYR A 522 6.62 9.42 3.10
N GLN A 523 6.96 9.67 4.37
CA GLN A 523 6.41 10.79 5.15
C GLN A 523 6.87 12.18 4.69
N ASN A 524 8.08 12.27 4.16
CA ASN A 524 8.74 13.53 3.79
C ASN A 524 8.91 13.68 2.28
N ALA A 525 7.98 13.10 1.51
CA ALA A 525 8.05 13.08 0.06
C ALA A 525 7.83 14.46 -0.57
N LEU A 526 6.99 15.30 0.05
CA LEU A 526 6.73 16.64 -0.43
C LEU A 526 7.66 17.66 0.26
N PRO A 527 8.27 18.57 -0.51
CA PRO A 527 9.12 19.61 0.05
C PRO A 527 8.30 20.53 0.96
N PHE A 528 9.00 21.22 1.87
CA PHE A 528 8.42 22.20 2.81
C PHE A 528 7.40 21.64 3.81
N GLY A 529 7.44 20.33 4.10
CA GLY A 529 6.55 19.71 5.09
C GLY A 529 5.10 19.64 4.64
N LEU A 530 4.85 19.69 3.33
CA LEU A 530 3.49 19.61 2.76
C LEU A 530 2.86 18.21 2.84
N GLY A 531 3.56 17.25 3.45
CA GLY A 531 3.10 15.90 3.70
C GLY A 531 3.91 14.84 2.97
N GLY A 532 3.39 13.63 3.03
CA GLY A 532 3.97 12.46 2.41
C GLY A 532 2.95 11.70 1.59
N PHE A 533 3.33 10.51 1.15
CA PHE A 533 2.41 9.59 0.51
C PHE A 533 2.58 8.20 1.10
N MET A 534 1.47 7.48 1.14
CA MET A 534 1.44 6.03 1.24
C MET A 534 1.11 5.47 -0.14
N VAL A 535 1.90 4.52 -0.63
CA VAL A 535 1.65 3.87 -1.93
C VAL A 535 1.36 2.40 -1.67
N LEU A 536 0.12 1.96 -1.88
CA LEU A 536 -0.23 0.54 -1.88
C LEU A 536 0.22 -0.08 -3.20
N GLY A 537 0.68 -1.32 -3.15
CA GLY A 537 1.18 -2.02 -4.34
C GLY A 537 2.48 -2.79 -4.10
N PRO A 538 3.08 -3.31 -5.18
CA PRO A 538 4.48 -3.76 -5.19
C PRO A 538 5.42 -2.64 -4.73
N ASN A 539 6.61 -2.95 -4.22
CA ASN A 539 7.55 -1.89 -3.82
C ASN A 539 7.92 -1.04 -5.05
N PRO A 540 7.59 0.27 -5.10
CA PRO A 540 7.94 1.08 -6.25
C PRO A 540 9.42 1.47 -6.25
N LEU A 541 10.10 1.40 -5.10
CA LEU A 541 11.49 1.81 -4.95
C LEU A 541 12.41 0.59 -4.87
N PRO A 542 13.64 0.68 -5.39
CA PRO A 542 14.65 -0.35 -5.15
C PRO A 542 14.99 -0.47 -3.66
N THR A 543 14.93 -1.70 -3.15
CA THR A 543 15.29 -2.06 -1.79
C THR A 543 16.81 -2.02 -1.60
N ARG A 544 17.29 -1.25 -0.62
CA ARG A 544 18.69 -1.26 -0.17
C ARG A 544 18.99 -2.47 0.70
N VAL A 545 18.09 -2.73 1.64
CA VAL A 545 18.20 -3.82 2.60
C VAL A 545 16.79 -4.19 3.08
N SER A 546 16.55 -5.49 3.19
CA SER A 546 15.30 -6.04 3.71
C SER A 546 15.55 -6.66 5.08
N VAL A 547 14.65 -6.41 6.01
CA VAL A 547 14.64 -7.01 7.34
C VAL A 547 13.47 -7.96 7.41
N PRO A 548 13.68 -9.27 7.63
CA PRO A 548 12.59 -10.23 7.78
C PRO A 548 11.70 -9.88 8.98
N GLY A 549 10.39 -9.99 8.79
CA GLY A 549 9.39 -9.47 9.72
C GLY A 549 8.98 -8.04 9.39
N ALA A 550 7.71 -7.72 9.61
CA ALA A 550 7.14 -6.40 9.38
C ALA A 550 5.98 -6.15 10.35
N PRO A 551 6.14 -5.36 11.42
CA PRO A 551 7.30 -4.56 11.83
C PRO A 551 8.27 -5.27 12.81
N ASP A 552 7.89 -6.43 13.35
CA ASP A 552 8.58 -7.09 14.46
C ASP A 552 9.80 -7.83 13.92
N ALA A 553 10.99 -7.42 14.34
CA ALA A 553 12.24 -7.90 13.78
C ALA A 553 13.40 -7.98 14.79
N TYR A 554 14.38 -8.84 14.48
CA TYR A 554 15.66 -8.83 15.17
C TYR A 554 16.63 -7.83 14.53
N VAL A 555 17.29 -7.03 15.35
CA VAL A 555 18.26 -6.01 14.92
C VAL A 555 19.47 -6.00 15.85
N LYS A 556 20.50 -5.24 15.45
CA LYS A 556 21.59 -4.85 16.36
C LYS A 556 21.60 -3.35 16.61
N VAL A 557 21.89 -2.95 17.84
CA VAL A 557 21.93 -1.54 18.27
C VAL A 557 23.32 -1.18 18.76
N SER A 558 23.84 -0.06 18.30
CA SER A 558 25.06 0.58 18.82
C SER A 558 24.70 1.95 19.38
N VAL A 559 25.17 2.22 20.60
CA VAL A 559 24.96 3.49 21.30
C VAL A 559 26.30 4.22 21.43
N ASP A 560 26.33 5.48 20.99
CA ASP A 560 27.53 6.35 20.96
C ASP A 560 28.75 5.71 20.27
N GLY A 561 28.51 4.89 19.25
CA GLY A 561 29.56 4.15 18.53
C GLY A 561 30.18 3.01 19.34
N GLY A 562 29.54 2.60 20.45
CA GLY A 562 29.90 1.43 21.24
C GLY A 562 29.66 0.12 20.49
N ALA A 563 29.94 -1.00 21.17
CA ALA A 563 29.72 -2.33 20.62
C ALA A 563 28.26 -2.55 20.24
N GLN A 564 28.02 -3.20 19.10
CA GLN A 564 26.67 -3.62 18.70
C GLN A 564 26.14 -4.68 19.67
N THR A 565 24.90 -4.52 20.10
CA THR A 565 24.17 -5.41 21.00
C THR A 565 22.91 -5.92 20.32
N ASP A 566 22.49 -7.15 20.61
CA ASP A 566 21.26 -7.72 20.06
C ASP A 566 20.02 -7.03 20.66
N ALA A 567 19.02 -6.81 19.83
CA ALA A 567 17.71 -6.33 20.26
C ALA A 567 16.59 -6.95 19.42
N GLY A 568 15.48 -7.30 20.09
CA GLY A 568 14.19 -7.39 19.41
C GLY A 568 13.63 -5.98 19.26
N ALA A 569 13.12 -5.64 18.08
CA ALA A 569 12.59 -4.33 17.77
C ALA A 569 11.24 -4.42 17.07
N ILE A 570 10.46 -3.36 17.24
CA ILE A 570 9.28 -3.04 16.45
C ILE A 570 9.56 -1.78 15.63
N ILE A 571 9.54 -1.92 14.30
CA ILE A 571 9.76 -0.82 13.36
C ILE A 571 8.43 -0.05 13.20
N ASP A 572 8.25 0.98 14.02
CA ASP A 572 6.95 1.54 14.35
C ASP A 572 6.85 3.04 14.02
N SER A 573 6.02 3.36 13.03
CA SER A 573 5.69 4.70 12.57
C SER A 573 4.76 5.47 13.51
N GLY A 574 3.98 4.79 14.34
CA GLY A 574 3.16 5.36 15.40
C GLY A 574 3.90 5.56 16.74
N GLY A 575 5.10 4.98 16.86
CA GLY A 575 5.91 4.92 18.07
C GLY A 575 6.60 6.22 18.51
N VAL A 576 6.20 7.38 17.95
CA VAL A 576 6.69 8.71 18.33
C VAL A 576 8.22 8.84 18.23
N TYR A 577 8.94 8.99 19.35
CA TYR A 577 10.40 9.13 19.44
C TYR A 577 11.11 7.82 19.80
N GLY A 578 10.38 6.71 19.77
CA GLY A 578 10.88 5.37 20.03
C GLY A 578 11.20 5.11 21.50
N THR A 579 11.66 3.90 21.81
CA THR A 579 12.08 3.46 23.13
C THR A 579 13.35 2.62 23.02
N LEU A 580 14.17 2.59 24.06
CA LEU A 580 15.34 1.70 24.11
C LEU A 580 15.28 0.80 25.34
N ASN A 581 15.56 -0.49 25.19
CA ASN A 581 15.60 -1.41 26.32
C ASN A 581 16.86 -1.16 27.17
N THR A 582 16.75 -1.28 28.50
CA THR A 582 17.89 -1.25 29.44
C THR A 582 19.03 -2.20 29.08
N ALA A 583 18.76 -3.30 28.38
CA ALA A 583 19.80 -4.21 27.91
C ALA A 583 20.74 -3.57 26.85
N ASN A 584 20.29 -2.50 26.20
CA ASN A 584 20.95 -1.83 25.08
C ASN A 584 21.35 -0.38 25.41
N ASP A 585 21.03 0.14 26.59
CA ASP A 585 21.24 1.54 26.96
C ASP A 585 22.66 1.84 27.50
N PRO A 586 23.06 3.13 27.59
CA PRO A 586 24.26 3.51 28.32
C PRO A 586 24.13 3.20 29.81
N THR A 587 25.20 2.66 30.39
CA THR A 587 25.26 2.33 31.82
C THR A 587 24.90 3.54 32.68
N GLY A 588 23.94 3.35 33.60
CA GLY A 588 23.49 4.37 34.54
C GLY A 588 22.19 5.07 34.17
N THR A 589 21.59 4.72 33.02
CA THR A 589 20.22 5.15 32.70
C THR A 589 19.21 4.33 33.51
N THR A 590 18.09 4.95 33.90
CA THR A 590 17.05 4.32 34.72
C THR A 590 15.78 4.16 33.90
N VAL A 591 15.06 3.05 34.07
CA VAL A 591 13.75 2.83 33.43
C VAL A 591 12.83 4.02 33.67
N GLY A 592 12.14 4.44 32.61
CA GLY A 592 11.23 5.60 32.61
C GLY A 592 11.93 6.95 32.46
N GLN A 593 13.27 6.99 32.42
CA GLN A 593 14.01 8.20 32.04
C GLN A 593 14.32 8.20 30.55
N ASN A 594 14.41 9.40 29.98
CA ASN A 594 14.93 9.56 28.63
C ASN A 594 16.43 9.38 28.61
N LEU A 595 16.93 8.76 27.53
CA LEU A 595 18.34 8.80 27.19
C LEU A 595 18.84 10.25 27.18
N PRO A 596 20.08 10.51 27.62
CA PRO A 596 20.66 11.85 27.55
C PRO A 596 20.56 12.40 26.13
N ALA A 597 20.13 13.66 25.99
CA ALA A 597 20.09 14.31 24.68
C ALA A 597 21.48 14.34 24.05
N GLY A 598 21.57 14.13 22.74
CA GLY A 598 22.86 14.01 22.04
C GLY A 598 23.41 12.58 21.97
N THR A 599 22.75 11.61 22.59
CA THR A 599 23.11 10.18 22.46
C THR A 599 22.88 9.75 21.02
N THR A 600 23.88 9.16 20.38
CA THR A 600 23.75 8.64 19.00
C THR A 600 23.34 7.18 19.04
N ILE A 601 22.23 6.86 18.40
CA ILE A 601 21.74 5.49 18.24
C ILE A 601 21.91 5.09 16.78
N ALA A 602 22.54 3.95 16.54
CA ALA A 602 22.68 3.35 15.22
C ALA A 602 22.12 1.94 15.25
N VAL A 603 21.19 1.66 14.33
CA VAL A 603 20.50 0.37 14.25
C VAL A 603 20.90 -0.34 12.97
N TYR A 604 21.23 -1.61 13.09
CA TYR A 604 21.74 -2.47 12.03
C TYR A 604 20.85 -3.70 11.86
N THR A 605 21.00 -4.33 10.71
CA THR A 605 20.55 -5.71 10.44
C THR A 605 20.99 -6.67 11.54
N ALA A 606 20.27 -7.80 11.70
CA ALA A 606 20.52 -8.78 12.76
C ALA A 606 21.96 -9.37 12.73
N ASP A 607 22.62 -9.39 11.57
CA ASP A 607 24.01 -9.82 11.42
C ASP A 607 25.03 -8.72 11.80
N GLY A 608 24.58 -7.49 11.99
CA GLY A 608 25.38 -6.31 12.30
C GLY A 608 26.08 -5.67 11.10
N ALA A 609 25.91 -6.21 9.90
CA ALA A 609 26.69 -5.82 8.73
C ALA A 609 26.20 -4.53 8.07
N THR A 610 24.87 -4.34 8.02
CA THR A 610 24.25 -3.23 7.29
C THR A 610 23.55 -2.28 8.23
N LEU A 611 23.94 -1.00 8.21
CA LEU A 611 23.24 0.08 8.92
C LEU A 611 21.84 0.28 8.31
N LEU A 612 20.80 0.22 9.13
CA LEU A 612 19.43 0.52 8.74
C LEU A 612 19.18 2.02 8.81
N TYR A 613 19.40 2.61 9.99
CA TYR A 613 19.26 4.04 10.24
C TYR A 613 20.08 4.46 11.46
N THR A 614 20.30 5.77 11.60
CA THR A 614 20.92 6.36 12.79
C THR A 614 20.25 7.67 13.16
N TYR A 615 20.17 7.99 14.44
CA TYR A 615 19.64 9.26 14.91
C TYR A 615 20.31 9.71 16.21
N THR A 616 20.11 10.97 16.55
CA THR A 616 20.57 11.57 17.80
C THR A 616 19.37 11.91 18.66
N THR A 617 19.39 11.49 19.93
CA THR A 617 18.26 11.67 20.84
C THR A 617 18.02 13.15 21.19
N GLY A 618 16.74 13.52 21.28
CA GLY A 618 16.29 14.83 21.75
C GLY A 618 16.26 14.96 23.27
N ASN A 619 15.72 16.07 23.76
CA ASN A 619 15.52 16.34 25.19
C ASN A 619 14.02 16.40 25.54
N GLY A 620 13.70 16.34 26.84
CA GLY A 620 12.34 16.56 27.33
C GLY A 620 11.32 15.62 26.66
N ALA A 621 10.20 16.16 26.17
CA ALA A 621 9.16 15.39 25.50
C ALA A 621 9.61 14.72 24.18
N TYR A 622 10.73 15.15 23.61
CA TYR A 622 11.32 14.64 22.37
C TYR A 622 12.42 13.59 22.61
N GLY A 623 12.63 13.19 23.86
CA GLY A 623 13.63 12.19 24.22
C GLY A 623 13.16 10.77 23.96
N THR A 624 14.11 9.86 23.80
CA THR A 624 13.86 8.41 23.71
C THR A 624 13.86 7.82 25.13
N PRO A 625 12.71 7.40 25.70
CA PRO A 625 12.66 6.74 26.99
C PRO A 625 13.33 5.37 27.02
N VAL A 626 13.88 5.04 28.18
CA VAL A 626 14.40 3.71 28.50
C VAL A 626 13.31 2.84 29.12
N ILE A 627 13.14 1.63 28.61
CA ILE A 627 12.19 0.63 29.07
C ILE A 627 12.89 -0.60 29.66
N GLY A 628 12.27 -1.22 30.68
CA GLY A 628 12.85 -2.38 31.36
C GLY A 628 12.51 -3.74 30.71
N SER A 629 11.56 -3.79 29.79
CA SER A 629 11.07 -5.02 29.14
C SER A 629 10.37 -4.70 27.83
N GLY A 630 10.15 -5.70 26.97
CA GLY A 630 9.55 -5.55 25.65
C GLY A 630 10.55 -5.24 24.54
N LEU A 631 10.01 -5.06 23.34
CA LEU A 631 10.77 -4.72 22.13
C LEU A 631 11.24 -3.26 22.20
N MET A 632 12.43 -3.01 21.65
CA MET A 632 12.85 -1.66 21.28
C MET A 632 11.84 -1.10 20.26
N ASN A 633 11.34 0.11 20.47
CA ASN A 633 10.49 0.78 19.48
C ASN A 633 11.34 1.77 18.68
N THR A 634 11.36 1.67 17.35
CA THR A 634 12.17 2.58 16.52
C THR A 634 11.66 4.03 16.55
N GLY A 635 10.37 4.19 16.82
CA GLY A 635 9.62 5.41 16.58
C GLY A 635 9.70 5.86 15.13
N ASN A 636 9.47 7.16 14.94
CA ASN A 636 9.43 7.80 13.64
C ASN A 636 10.81 7.98 12.98
N ALA A 637 11.91 7.74 13.71
CA ALA A 637 13.26 8.03 13.24
C ALA A 637 13.61 7.43 11.86
N PRO A 638 13.38 6.13 11.57
CA PRO A 638 13.68 5.59 10.25
C PRO A 638 12.74 6.12 9.16
N PHE A 639 11.44 6.36 9.46
CA PHE A 639 10.45 6.85 8.49
C PHE A 639 10.62 8.34 8.15
N ALA A 640 11.13 9.14 9.08
CA ALA A 640 11.48 10.54 8.84
C ALA A 640 12.71 10.68 7.93
N GLN A 641 13.58 9.66 7.91
CA GLN A 641 14.82 9.69 7.13
C GLN A 641 14.61 9.17 5.71
N ASN A 642 13.87 8.08 5.54
CA ASN A 642 13.78 7.37 4.27
C ASN A 642 12.38 6.80 4.02
N PRO A 643 12.00 6.55 2.76
CA PRO A 643 10.86 5.72 2.43
C PRO A 643 11.06 4.28 2.92
N ILE A 644 10.03 3.72 3.56
CA ILE A 644 10.05 2.34 4.07
C ILE A 644 8.87 1.58 3.47
N TYR A 645 9.17 0.41 2.91
CA TYR A 645 8.16 -0.47 2.33
C TYR A 645 7.88 -1.64 3.26
N LEU A 646 6.61 -1.92 3.53
CA LEU A 646 6.15 -3.13 4.20
C LEU A 646 5.72 -4.10 3.11
N ASN A 647 6.48 -5.17 2.97
CA ASN A 647 6.21 -6.23 2.01
C ASN A 647 5.31 -7.28 2.64
N TYR A 648 4.17 -7.57 2.02
CA TYR A 648 3.22 -8.60 2.45
C TYR A 648 3.32 -9.88 1.62
N GLY A 649 4.20 -9.91 0.62
CA GLY A 649 4.48 -11.10 -0.18
C GLY A 649 4.87 -12.29 0.70
N PHE A 650 4.31 -13.46 0.40
CA PHE A 650 4.52 -14.65 1.19
C PHE A 650 5.98 -15.14 1.13
N ASP A 651 6.66 -15.15 2.28
CA ASP A 651 7.98 -15.72 2.47
C ASP A 651 7.92 -17.04 3.27
N ASN A 652 8.23 -18.15 2.60
CA ASN A 652 8.23 -19.46 3.25
C ASN A 652 9.34 -19.55 4.32
N PRO A 653 9.07 -20.02 5.56
CA PRO A 653 7.88 -20.76 5.98
C PRO A 653 6.81 -19.96 6.75
N TYR A 654 7.01 -18.67 7.00
CA TYR A 654 6.20 -17.96 7.99
C TYR A 654 5.16 -17.00 7.38
N GLY A 655 5.38 -16.47 6.18
CA GLY A 655 4.45 -15.54 5.55
C GLY A 655 4.20 -14.30 6.41
N ILE A 656 5.27 -13.78 7.00
CA ILE A 656 5.24 -12.67 7.97
C ILE A 656 5.65 -11.34 7.32
N GLY A 657 6.04 -11.38 6.05
CA GLY A 657 6.46 -10.20 5.31
C GLY A 657 7.85 -9.70 5.70
N SER A 658 8.21 -8.55 5.16
CA SER A 658 9.50 -7.89 5.44
C SER A 658 9.38 -6.38 5.49
N THR A 659 10.31 -5.75 6.21
CA THR A 659 10.47 -4.30 6.20
C THR A 659 11.67 -3.94 5.31
N ASP A 660 11.38 -3.25 4.22
CA ASP A 660 12.33 -2.92 3.18
C ASP A 660 12.74 -1.44 3.29
N PHE A 661 14.03 -1.22 3.53
CA PHE A 661 14.61 0.13 3.56
C PHE A 661 15.04 0.50 2.15
N SER A 662 14.48 1.59 1.62
CA SER A 662 14.79 2.05 0.27
C SER A 662 16.21 2.58 0.16
N ILE A 663 16.77 2.57 -1.06
CA ILE A 663 17.86 3.49 -1.38
C ILE A 663 17.26 4.90 -1.46
N TRP A 664 17.79 5.86 -0.71
CA TRP A 664 17.48 7.27 -0.90
C TRP A 664 18.66 8.11 -0.42
#